data_AF-A0A368KMD4-F1
#
_entry.id   AF-A0A368KMD4-F1
#
_cell.length_a   1.000
_cell.length_b   1.000
_cell.length_c   1.000
_cell.angle_alpha   90.00
_cell.angle_beta   90.00
_cell.angle_gamma   90.00
#
_symmetry.space_group_name_H-M   'P 1'
#
loop_
_entity.id
_entity.type
_entity.pdbx_description
1 polymer ?
#
loop_
_entity_poly.entity_id
_entity_poly.type
_entity_poly.pdbx_seq_one_letter_code
_entity_poly.pdbx_strand_id
1 'polypeptide(L)'
;MTAFWQGRAVKKLFETWIALRWPLLAIGIALAAGAVYLGQGLKFDRSIENMFAADDPLIESFERFNRIFGGNEVVLGVYEDDQLFNLDGSGVNRLEKVRNEIEAQEGVREVLSLDREIIREFVLDPDSAAGLEIKDLFAGYTHNKAGTIVALPIQLTPKSETQVSRVELIEKLRTIFEKLPNGMITGEPVMVVDGFRYVEEDGNRLGWATSLLLACVILLVFRSLRWVVIAIVVVQVTLYWTHAALAISGLQLSMVSSMLTAIVTVIGVATVVHYILRFRQYRDEGEPPPVALASAARYLLAPVFWACATDAVGFSALLITSVGPVHDFGIMMAVGAMLVLPAVLVFLPGLVLIGSPWGVDPAKPWGDEKLGQGLSRTVDAIVKRPVWIGLLIVLAFGVSLWGAAHLEVESDFTKNFREATPIVQAYSYVEDRLGGAGVWDVAIPAPASVDWSYVREVLRLENRLRKEVPELSKVLSLADVINATLPPAIKNQRMAILKNTTIRIGISSLNEQMPETMKSLYAQDPANPDEHWFRIMLLSKERQDAQVKQETIERVRQIVAEYSAAKAEEAEADQPPAEPPIVSGFFVLLTHLIDSLVRDQWRSFGLAIMGIGITMTVAFRSLKLALLALVPNILPILMVTGAFGLFGYKINMGAAMIAAVSMGLGVDASIHYIYGFQRSIRGGNSPGKALVEVQQSVGKAVIFSTFALIAGFSVLCVSDFVPTIYFGVLVGLTMLGALGGNLIILPLLIKLFVLGRHTE
;
A
#
# COMPACT_ATOMS: atom_id res chain seq x y z
N MET A 1 33.46 22.34 9.05
CA MET A 1 33.23 21.28 8.05
C MET A 1 33.18 21.80 6.62
N THR A 2 32.61 22.96 6.29
CA THR A 2 32.74 23.48 4.89
C THR A 2 34.18 23.87 4.49
N ALA A 3 35.02 24.31 5.43
CA ALA A 3 36.47 24.45 5.21
C ALA A 3 37.21 23.09 5.09
N PHE A 4 36.65 22.01 5.64
CA PHE A 4 37.18 20.65 5.48
C PHE A 4 36.99 20.17 4.04
N TRP A 5 35.80 20.41 3.46
CA TRP A 5 35.45 20.04 2.08
C TRP A 5 36.18 20.83 0.98
N GLN A 6 36.85 21.94 1.31
CA GLN A 6 37.61 22.76 0.36
C GLN A 6 39.13 22.68 0.57
N GLY A 7 39.60 21.89 1.55
CA GLY A 7 41.01 21.75 1.87
C GLY A 7 41.81 21.04 0.78
N ARG A 8 43.14 21.24 0.81
CA ARG A 8 44.10 20.55 -0.09
C ARG A 8 43.95 19.02 -0.07
N ALA A 9 43.56 18.45 1.08
CA ALA A 9 43.30 17.02 1.23
C ALA A 9 42.13 16.52 0.37
N VAL A 10 41.02 17.27 0.32
CA VAL A 10 39.84 16.90 -0.48
C VAL A 10 40.11 17.04 -1.97
N LYS A 11 40.89 18.05 -2.37
CA LYS A 11 41.35 18.17 -3.77
C LYS A 11 42.17 16.94 -4.18
N LYS A 12 43.18 16.55 -3.38
CA LYS A 12 43.97 15.34 -3.64
C LYS A 12 43.11 14.08 -3.68
N LEU A 13 42.12 13.96 -2.80
CA LEU A 13 41.19 12.82 -2.78
C LEU A 13 40.43 12.67 -4.11
N PHE A 14 39.92 13.77 -4.67
CA PHE A 14 39.24 13.73 -5.97
C PHE A 14 40.18 13.50 -7.16
N GLU A 15 41.42 13.97 -7.09
CA GLU A 15 42.45 13.65 -8.08
C GLU A 15 42.77 12.13 -8.05
N THR A 16 42.92 11.55 -6.86
CA THR A 16 43.10 10.10 -6.69
C THR A 16 41.87 9.31 -7.15
N TRP A 17 40.66 9.79 -6.84
CA TRP A 17 39.40 9.21 -7.30
C TRP A 17 39.33 9.11 -8.83
N ILE A 18 39.75 10.16 -9.54
CA ILE A 18 39.80 10.16 -11.00
C ILE A 18 40.92 9.25 -11.53
N ALA A 19 42.08 9.20 -10.87
CA ALA A 19 43.16 8.31 -11.24
C ALA A 19 42.76 6.83 -11.11
N LEU A 20 41.96 6.49 -10.09
CA LEU A 20 41.46 5.14 -9.83
C LEU A 20 40.20 4.76 -10.61
N ARG A 21 39.78 5.56 -11.61
CA ARG A 21 38.53 5.34 -12.35
C ARG A 21 38.38 3.94 -12.98
N TRP A 22 39.47 3.35 -13.47
CA TRP A 22 39.43 2.01 -14.08
C TRP A 22 39.32 0.89 -13.04
N PRO A 23 40.15 0.85 -11.98
CA PRO A 23 39.94 -0.04 -10.84
C PRO A 23 38.55 0.09 -10.23
N LEU A 24 38.06 1.31 -10.00
CA LEU A 24 36.73 1.56 -9.45
C LEU A 24 35.65 0.99 -10.37
N LEU A 25 35.72 1.26 -11.68
CA LEU A 25 34.75 0.73 -12.63
C LEU A 25 34.76 -0.81 -12.65
N ALA A 26 35.93 -1.45 -12.61
CA ALA A 26 36.05 -2.91 -12.58
C ALA A 26 35.45 -3.50 -11.29
N ILE A 27 35.75 -2.92 -10.13
CA ILE A 27 35.17 -3.31 -8.83
C ILE A 27 33.66 -3.11 -8.85
N GLY A 28 33.19 -1.97 -9.38
CA GLY A 28 31.76 -1.68 -9.52
C GLY A 28 31.03 -2.73 -10.35
N ILE A 29 31.59 -3.12 -11.51
CA ILE A 29 31.02 -4.15 -12.37
C ILE A 29 30.99 -5.52 -11.66
N ALA A 30 32.07 -5.89 -10.96
CA ALA A 30 32.12 -7.14 -10.20
C ALA A 30 31.06 -7.17 -9.07
N LEU A 31 30.94 -6.08 -8.32
CA LEU A 31 29.90 -5.92 -7.29
C LEU A 31 28.49 -5.95 -7.89
N ALA A 32 28.27 -5.32 -9.04
CA ALA A 32 26.99 -5.37 -9.74
C ALA A 32 26.65 -6.79 -10.19
N ALA A 33 27.61 -7.56 -10.71
CA ALA A 33 27.39 -8.95 -11.09
C ALA A 33 27.04 -9.84 -9.87
N GLY A 34 27.77 -9.67 -8.76
CA GLY A 34 27.45 -10.35 -7.50
C GLY A 34 26.08 -9.95 -6.94
N ALA A 35 25.72 -8.68 -7.06
CA ALA A 35 24.42 -8.17 -6.62
C ALA A 35 23.26 -8.71 -7.46
N VAL A 36 23.44 -8.87 -8.77
CA VAL A 36 22.43 -9.54 -9.63
C VAL A 36 22.19 -10.97 -9.16
N TYR A 37 23.26 -11.72 -8.86
CA TYR A 37 23.14 -13.09 -8.37
C TYR A 37 22.42 -13.16 -7.01
N LEU A 38 22.82 -12.32 -6.05
CA LEU A 38 22.19 -12.29 -4.72
C LEU A 38 20.74 -11.80 -4.76
N GLY A 39 20.45 -10.82 -5.63
CA GLY A 39 19.12 -10.24 -5.79
C GLY A 39 18.08 -11.23 -6.35
N GLN A 40 18.49 -12.31 -7.02
CA GLN A 40 17.57 -13.37 -7.47
C GLN A 40 16.90 -14.11 -6.30
N GLY A 41 17.46 -14.04 -5.09
CA GLY A 41 16.87 -14.64 -3.89
C GLY A 41 15.71 -13.85 -3.29
N LEU A 42 15.42 -12.66 -3.81
CA LEU A 42 14.37 -11.78 -3.29
C LEU A 42 12.98 -12.35 -3.64
N LYS A 43 12.18 -12.65 -2.61
CA LYS A 43 10.84 -13.23 -2.76
C LYS A 43 9.76 -12.17 -2.60
N PHE A 44 8.60 -12.42 -3.23
CA PHE A 44 7.38 -11.66 -2.96
C PHE A 44 6.62 -12.33 -1.82
N ASP A 45 6.32 -11.55 -0.79
CA ASP A 45 5.40 -11.94 0.27
C ASP A 45 3.97 -11.72 -0.22
N ARG A 46 3.16 -12.79 -0.24
CA ARG A 46 1.78 -12.79 -0.76
C ARG A 46 0.74 -13.03 0.35
N SER A 47 1.01 -12.50 1.54
CA SER A 47 0.15 -12.63 2.72
C SER A 47 -0.38 -11.26 3.17
N ILE A 48 -1.60 -11.21 3.68
CA ILE A 48 -2.15 -9.99 4.29
C ILE A 48 -1.86 -9.95 5.78
N GLU A 49 -1.62 -11.09 6.40
CA GLU A 49 -1.24 -11.22 7.80
C GLU A 49 0.02 -10.39 8.09
N ASN A 50 0.98 -10.40 7.16
CA ASN A 50 2.19 -9.58 7.26
C ASN A 50 1.93 -8.08 7.04
N MET A 51 0.70 -7.67 6.68
CA MET A 51 0.28 -6.25 6.72
C MET A 51 0.14 -5.73 8.14
N PHE A 52 0.08 -6.58 9.16
CA PHE A 52 -0.01 -6.19 10.55
C PHE A 52 1.31 -6.34 11.28
N ALA A 53 1.43 -5.68 12.43
CA ALA A 53 2.51 -5.95 13.37
C ALA A 53 2.35 -7.36 13.96
N ALA A 54 3.47 -8.04 14.25
CA ALA A 54 3.46 -9.41 14.76
C ALA A 54 2.79 -9.56 16.13
N ASP A 55 2.64 -8.47 16.88
CA ASP A 55 2.01 -8.39 18.21
C ASP A 55 0.61 -7.75 18.17
N ASP A 56 0.00 -7.57 16.99
CA ASP A 56 -1.35 -7.01 16.87
C ASP A 56 -2.41 -7.99 17.40
N PRO A 57 -3.24 -7.59 18.39
CA PRO A 57 -4.28 -8.46 18.96
C PRO A 57 -5.31 -8.97 17.94
N LEU A 58 -5.49 -8.26 16.82
CA LEU A 58 -6.40 -8.69 15.75
C LEU A 58 -5.85 -9.90 15.00
N ILE A 59 -4.52 -9.96 14.80
CA ILE A 59 -3.87 -11.13 14.21
C ILE A 59 -3.95 -12.32 15.14
N GLU A 60 -3.67 -12.14 16.43
CA GLU A 60 -3.80 -13.23 17.40
C GLU A 60 -5.23 -13.80 17.42
N SER A 61 -6.23 -12.92 17.40
CA SER A 61 -7.64 -13.30 17.32
C SER A 61 -7.99 -14.03 16.02
N PHE A 62 -7.43 -13.59 14.89
CA PHE A 62 -7.62 -14.21 13.57
C PHE A 62 -6.93 -15.58 13.46
N GLU A 63 -5.69 -15.70 13.95
CA GLU A 63 -4.96 -16.96 14.00
C GLU A 63 -5.62 -17.97 14.93
N ARG A 64 -6.08 -17.53 16.11
CA ARG A 64 -6.89 -18.37 17.03
C ARG A 64 -8.15 -18.85 16.34
N PHE A 65 -8.89 -17.96 15.66
CA PHE A 65 -10.09 -18.33 14.91
C PHE A 65 -9.79 -19.38 13.82
N ASN A 66 -8.74 -19.16 13.03
CA ASN A 66 -8.32 -20.08 11.97
C ASN A 66 -7.86 -21.43 12.54
N ARG A 67 -7.18 -21.44 13.68
CA ARG A 67 -6.80 -22.67 14.38
C ARG A 67 -8.02 -23.51 14.80
N ILE A 68 -9.04 -22.86 15.36
CA ILE A 68 -10.25 -23.52 15.86
C ILE A 68 -11.06 -24.12 14.70
N PHE A 69 -11.38 -23.32 13.68
CA PHE A 69 -12.31 -23.73 12.62
C PHE A 69 -11.62 -24.26 11.35
N GLY A 70 -10.28 -24.38 11.36
CA GLY A 70 -9.49 -24.88 10.23
C GLY A 70 -9.27 -23.88 9.10
N GLY A 71 -9.53 -22.59 9.31
CA GLY A 71 -9.26 -21.52 8.35
C GLY A 71 -10.50 -20.87 7.76
N ASN A 72 -10.33 -19.65 7.23
CA ASN A 72 -11.41 -18.80 6.72
C ASN A 72 -11.18 -18.32 5.27
N GLU A 73 -10.26 -18.95 4.54
CA GLU A 73 -10.01 -18.63 3.13
C GLU A 73 -11.14 -19.21 2.28
N VAL A 74 -12.07 -18.35 1.85
CA VAL A 74 -13.23 -18.70 1.02
C VAL A 74 -13.13 -17.99 -0.33
N VAL A 75 -13.16 -18.78 -1.40
CA VAL A 75 -13.39 -18.29 -2.77
C VAL A 75 -14.88 -18.42 -3.05
N LEU A 76 -15.52 -17.33 -3.47
CA LEU A 76 -16.92 -17.35 -3.87
C LEU A 76 -17.01 -17.40 -5.39
N GLY A 77 -17.41 -18.55 -5.91
CA GLY A 77 -17.70 -18.70 -7.34
C GLY A 77 -19.18 -18.48 -7.60
N VAL A 78 -19.52 -17.71 -8.64
CA VAL A 78 -20.92 -17.43 -9.01
C VAL A 78 -21.15 -17.61 -10.50
N TYR A 79 -22.35 -18.05 -10.88
CA TYR A 79 -22.79 -18.18 -12.27
C TYR A 79 -24.32 -18.10 -12.38
N GLU A 80 -24.83 -17.87 -13.58
CA GLU A 80 -26.27 -17.82 -13.84
C GLU A 80 -26.83 -19.21 -14.16
N ASP A 81 -27.92 -19.57 -13.47
CA ASP A 81 -28.72 -20.76 -13.75
C ASP A 81 -30.18 -20.48 -13.33
N ASP A 82 -31.05 -20.25 -14.31
CA ASP A 82 -32.47 -19.96 -14.13
C ASP A 82 -33.32 -21.19 -13.81
N GLN A 83 -32.72 -22.37 -13.83
CA GLN A 83 -33.37 -23.67 -13.65
C GLN A 83 -32.89 -24.37 -12.38
N LEU A 84 -32.17 -23.68 -11.49
CA LEU A 84 -31.63 -24.23 -10.25
C LEU A 84 -32.69 -25.00 -9.44
N PHE A 85 -33.89 -24.44 -9.32
CA PHE A 85 -35.01 -24.98 -8.56
C PHE A 85 -36.05 -25.70 -9.42
N ASN A 86 -35.68 -26.15 -10.63
CA ASN A 86 -36.61 -26.92 -11.45
C ASN A 86 -36.94 -28.27 -10.77
N LEU A 87 -38.22 -28.62 -10.78
CA LEU A 87 -38.75 -29.86 -10.18
C LEU A 87 -38.20 -31.14 -10.83
N ASP A 88 -37.68 -31.05 -12.05
CA ASP A 88 -37.04 -32.19 -12.75
C ASP A 88 -35.62 -32.47 -12.24
N GLY A 89 -35.10 -31.65 -11.32
CA GLY A 89 -33.76 -31.76 -10.75
C GLY A 89 -32.63 -31.42 -11.72
N SER A 90 -32.93 -30.89 -12.90
CA SER A 90 -31.93 -30.58 -13.94
C SER A 90 -30.90 -29.55 -13.44
N GLY A 91 -31.34 -28.49 -12.75
CA GLY A 91 -30.45 -27.49 -12.14
C GLY A 91 -29.57 -28.07 -11.04
N VAL A 92 -30.15 -28.80 -10.09
CA VAL A 92 -29.41 -29.45 -8.99
C VAL A 92 -28.38 -30.46 -9.52
N ASN A 93 -28.72 -31.22 -10.58
CA ASN A 93 -27.78 -32.14 -11.22
C ASN A 93 -26.62 -31.43 -11.93
N ARG A 94 -26.84 -30.22 -12.47
CA ARG A 94 -25.74 -29.38 -12.99
C ARG A 94 -24.88 -28.83 -11.87
N LEU A 95 -25.50 -28.35 -10.80
CA LEU A 95 -24.82 -27.87 -9.61
C LEU A 95 -23.88 -28.93 -9.04
N GLU A 96 -24.37 -30.16 -8.91
CA GLU A 96 -23.59 -31.32 -8.46
C GLU A 96 -22.35 -31.58 -9.34
N LYS A 97 -22.50 -31.50 -10.67
CA LYS A 97 -21.37 -31.68 -11.60
C LYS A 97 -20.31 -30.61 -11.42
N VAL A 98 -20.72 -29.35 -11.31
CA VAL A 98 -19.81 -28.21 -11.09
C VAL A 98 -19.10 -28.35 -9.75
N ARG A 99 -19.84 -28.66 -8.68
CA ARG A 99 -19.27 -28.92 -7.35
C ARG A 99 -18.22 -30.02 -7.40
N ASN A 100 -18.53 -31.16 -8.02
CA ASN A 100 -17.59 -32.28 -8.14
C ASN A 100 -16.32 -31.92 -8.94
N GLU A 101 -16.43 -31.10 -10.00
CA GLU A 101 -15.26 -30.62 -10.75
C GLU A 101 -14.36 -29.72 -9.90
N ILE A 102 -14.96 -28.90 -9.02
CA ILE A 102 -14.25 -28.02 -8.09
C ILE A 102 -13.60 -28.83 -6.96
N GLU A 103 -14.33 -29.74 -6.31
CA GLU A 103 -13.81 -30.58 -5.22
C GLU A 103 -12.72 -31.57 -5.68
N ALA A 104 -12.68 -31.90 -6.97
CA ALA A 104 -11.59 -32.67 -7.55
C ALA A 104 -10.25 -31.90 -7.63
N GLN A 105 -10.25 -30.58 -7.45
CA GLN A 105 -9.04 -29.77 -7.48
C GLN A 105 -8.26 -29.90 -6.17
N GLU A 106 -7.00 -30.30 -6.25
CA GLU A 106 -6.10 -30.29 -5.10
C GLU A 106 -5.95 -28.86 -4.55
N GLY A 107 -6.19 -28.70 -3.24
CA GLY A 107 -6.18 -27.41 -2.55
C GLY A 107 -7.58 -26.84 -2.28
N VAL A 108 -8.64 -27.44 -2.81
CA VAL A 108 -10.02 -27.24 -2.32
C VAL A 108 -10.26 -28.21 -1.16
N ARG A 109 -10.79 -27.70 -0.05
CA ARG A 109 -11.18 -28.52 1.10
C ARG A 109 -12.63 -28.96 0.98
N GLU A 110 -13.53 -28.01 0.74
CA GLU A 110 -14.97 -28.28 0.63
C GLU A 110 -15.67 -27.19 -0.17
N VAL A 111 -16.77 -27.55 -0.82
CA VAL A 111 -17.69 -26.61 -1.45
C VAL A 111 -19.06 -26.68 -0.76
N LEU A 112 -19.54 -25.53 -0.27
CA LEU A 112 -20.91 -25.43 0.20
C LEU A 112 -21.86 -25.38 -0.99
N SER A 113 -22.83 -26.28 -1.01
CA SER A 113 -23.74 -26.44 -2.14
C SER A 113 -25.11 -26.97 -1.72
N LEU A 114 -26.15 -26.59 -2.47
CA LEU A 114 -27.54 -27.00 -2.26
C LEU A 114 -27.83 -28.44 -2.70
N ASP A 115 -26.94 -29.08 -3.46
CA ASP A 115 -27.14 -30.43 -3.98
C ASP A 115 -26.79 -31.56 -2.98
N ARG A 116 -26.30 -31.20 -1.79
CA ARG A 116 -25.99 -32.15 -0.70
C ARG A 116 -27.25 -32.88 -0.25
N GLU A 117 -27.15 -34.18 0.04
CA GLU A 117 -28.29 -35.07 0.29
C GLU A 117 -29.29 -34.52 1.32
N ILE A 118 -28.79 -33.95 2.44
CA ILE A 118 -29.61 -33.33 3.50
C ILE A 118 -30.46 -32.16 3.00
N ILE A 119 -29.95 -31.39 2.04
CA ILE A 119 -30.57 -30.16 1.54
C ILE A 119 -31.35 -30.44 0.23
N ARG A 120 -30.89 -31.42 -0.54
CA ARG A 120 -31.35 -31.75 -1.89
C ARG A 120 -32.86 -32.01 -1.96
N GLU A 121 -33.42 -32.72 -0.99
CA GLU A 121 -34.87 -33.00 -0.94
C GLU A 121 -35.68 -31.70 -0.87
N PHE A 122 -35.24 -30.74 -0.07
CA PHE A 122 -35.90 -29.44 0.08
C PHE A 122 -35.77 -28.54 -1.15
N VAL A 123 -34.69 -28.72 -1.93
CA VAL A 123 -34.45 -27.97 -3.17
C VAL A 123 -35.27 -28.53 -4.33
N LEU A 124 -35.53 -29.84 -4.34
CA LEU A 124 -36.37 -30.53 -5.32
C LEU A 124 -37.87 -30.34 -5.06
N ASP A 125 -38.25 -29.90 -3.85
CA ASP A 125 -39.61 -29.46 -3.51
C ASP A 125 -39.60 -28.02 -2.91
N PRO A 126 -39.26 -27.01 -3.73
CA PRO A 126 -39.01 -25.64 -3.27
C PRO A 126 -40.28 -24.91 -2.81
N ASP A 127 -41.47 -25.42 -3.17
CA ASP A 127 -42.76 -24.84 -2.79
C ASP A 127 -43.30 -25.40 -1.45
N SER A 128 -42.69 -26.46 -0.93
CA SER A 128 -42.99 -26.95 0.42
C SER A 128 -42.60 -25.92 1.49
N ALA A 129 -43.24 -25.99 2.66
CA ALA A 129 -42.93 -25.06 3.76
C ALA A 129 -41.45 -25.14 4.20
N ALA A 130 -40.87 -26.35 4.20
CA ALA A 130 -39.46 -26.56 4.53
C ALA A 130 -38.54 -26.15 3.36
N GLY A 131 -38.95 -26.40 2.11
CA GLY A 131 -38.26 -25.93 0.90
C GLY A 131 -38.13 -24.41 0.85
N LEU A 132 -39.21 -23.69 1.14
CA LEU A 132 -39.22 -22.22 1.26
C LEU A 132 -38.32 -21.74 2.39
N GLU A 133 -38.38 -22.36 3.57
CA GLU A 133 -37.54 -21.98 4.73
C GLU A 133 -36.05 -22.16 4.40
N ILE A 134 -35.66 -23.26 3.73
CA ILE A 134 -34.27 -23.52 3.30
C ILE A 134 -33.84 -22.57 2.18
N LYS A 135 -34.70 -22.34 1.18
CA LYS A 135 -34.45 -21.40 0.09
C LYS A 135 -34.19 -20.00 0.65
N ASP A 136 -35.06 -19.49 1.51
CA ASP A 136 -34.88 -18.18 2.15
C ASP A 136 -33.66 -18.15 3.09
N LEU A 137 -33.39 -19.25 3.80
CA LEU A 137 -32.25 -19.35 4.70
C LEU A 137 -30.92 -19.24 3.96
N PHE A 138 -30.77 -19.85 2.78
CA PHE A 138 -29.52 -19.79 2.02
C PHE A 138 -29.49 -18.69 0.94
N ALA A 139 -30.59 -17.97 0.74
CA ALA A 139 -30.63 -16.81 -0.15
C ALA A 139 -29.60 -15.74 0.30
N GLY A 140 -28.80 -15.28 -0.67
CA GLY A 140 -27.65 -14.39 -0.52
C GLY A 140 -26.32 -15.12 -0.27
N TYR A 141 -26.34 -16.43 0.03
CA TYR A 141 -25.13 -17.20 0.34
C TYR A 141 -24.84 -18.31 -0.69
N THR A 142 -25.86 -19.05 -1.13
CA THR A 142 -25.72 -20.07 -2.20
C THR A 142 -26.48 -19.73 -3.48
N HIS A 143 -27.39 -18.76 -3.40
CA HIS A 143 -28.17 -18.29 -4.54
C HIS A 143 -28.73 -16.90 -4.26
N ASN A 144 -29.15 -16.17 -5.30
CA ASN A 144 -29.87 -14.91 -5.10
C ASN A 144 -31.33 -15.15 -4.69
N LYS A 145 -32.02 -14.12 -4.19
CA LYS A 145 -33.44 -14.23 -3.78
C LYS A 145 -34.37 -14.72 -4.91
N ALA A 146 -34.02 -14.45 -6.17
CA ALA A 146 -34.80 -14.90 -7.32
C ALA A 146 -34.57 -16.38 -7.67
N GLY A 147 -33.48 -16.99 -7.19
CA GLY A 147 -33.09 -18.35 -7.54
C GLY A 147 -32.56 -18.53 -8.97
N THR A 148 -32.02 -17.47 -9.56
CA THR A 148 -31.50 -17.44 -10.94
C THR A 148 -29.98 -17.32 -11.02
N ILE A 149 -29.33 -17.05 -9.89
CA ILE A 149 -27.87 -16.94 -9.77
C ILE A 149 -27.47 -17.93 -8.69
N VAL A 150 -26.49 -18.78 -9.01
CA VAL A 150 -25.86 -19.72 -8.10
C VAL A 150 -24.60 -19.09 -7.53
N ALA A 151 -24.38 -19.32 -6.25
CA ALA A 151 -23.17 -19.02 -5.52
C ALA A 151 -22.63 -20.28 -4.85
N LEU A 152 -21.33 -20.52 -5.00
CA LEU A 152 -20.60 -21.64 -4.44
C LEU A 152 -19.47 -21.09 -3.57
N PRO A 153 -19.66 -21.02 -2.23
CA PRO A 153 -18.58 -20.80 -1.29
C PRO A 153 -17.63 -22.01 -1.30
N ILE A 154 -16.37 -21.79 -1.68
CA ILE A 154 -15.32 -22.80 -1.83
C ILE A 154 -14.29 -22.55 -0.74
N GLN A 155 -14.24 -23.43 0.26
CA GLN A 155 -13.25 -23.37 1.33
C GLN A 155 -11.94 -23.97 0.84
N LEU A 156 -10.84 -23.23 1.02
CA LEU A 156 -9.51 -23.67 0.60
C LEU A 156 -8.81 -24.48 1.70
N THR A 157 -8.05 -25.49 1.31
CA THR A 157 -7.16 -26.23 2.22
C THR A 157 -6.02 -25.30 2.67
N PRO A 158 -5.75 -25.13 3.98
CA PRO A 158 -4.68 -24.27 4.51
C PRO A 158 -3.34 -24.46 3.81
N LYS A 159 -2.58 -23.37 3.66
CA LYS A 159 -1.29 -23.37 2.97
C LYS A 159 -0.28 -24.37 3.55
N SER A 160 -0.38 -24.70 4.84
CA SER A 160 0.47 -25.71 5.50
C SER A 160 0.17 -27.16 5.10
N GLU A 161 -1.01 -27.42 4.55
CA GLU A 161 -1.52 -28.77 4.25
C GLU A 161 -1.53 -29.09 2.74
N THR A 162 -1.19 -28.14 1.88
CA THR A 162 -1.19 -28.32 0.42
C THR A 162 0.12 -27.88 -0.22
N GLN A 163 0.50 -28.56 -1.31
CA GLN A 163 1.65 -28.17 -2.14
C GLN A 163 1.26 -27.26 -3.31
N VAL A 164 -0.04 -27.19 -3.64
CA VAL A 164 -0.54 -26.36 -4.74
C VAL A 164 -0.52 -24.89 -4.33
N SER A 165 0.08 -24.07 -5.18
CA SER A 165 0.10 -22.62 -4.93
C SER A 165 -1.31 -22.03 -5.09
N ARG A 166 -1.62 -21.00 -4.28
CA ARG A 166 -2.91 -20.28 -4.41
C ARG A 166 -3.14 -19.71 -5.81
N VAL A 167 -2.07 -19.26 -6.46
CA VAL A 167 -2.12 -18.75 -7.84
C VAL A 167 -2.62 -19.83 -8.79
N GLU A 168 -2.02 -21.02 -8.73
CA GLU A 168 -2.41 -22.14 -9.59
C GLU A 168 -3.85 -22.59 -9.33
N LEU A 169 -4.26 -22.70 -8.06
CA LEU A 169 -5.61 -23.10 -7.71
C LEU A 169 -6.65 -22.09 -8.20
N ILE A 170 -6.40 -20.80 -8.01
CA ILE A 170 -7.34 -19.74 -8.42
C ILE A 170 -7.49 -19.70 -9.95
N GLU A 171 -6.42 -19.92 -10.72
CA GLU A 171 -6.52 -20.02 -12.19
C GLU A 171 -7.31 -21.26 -12.64
N LYS A 172 -7.15 -22.41 -11.95
CA LYS A 172 -7.97 -23.61 -12.19
C LYS A 172 -9.45 -23.32 -11.93
N LEU A 173 -9.78 -22.71 -10.79
CA LEU A 173 -11.15 -22.32 -10.46
C LEU A 173 -11.72 -21.32 -11.48
N ARG A 174 -10.93 -20.31 -11.88
CA ARG A 174 -11.32 -19.32 -12.90
C ARG A 174 -11.69 -20.02 -14.21
N THR A 175 -10.86 -20.95 -14.67
CA THR A 175 -11.11 -21.75 -15.89
C THR A 175 -12.41 -22.57 -15.81
N ILE A 176 -12.78 -23.06 -14.63
CA ILE A 176 -14.06 -23.78 -14.43
C ILE A 176 -15.23 -22.80 -14.58
N PHE A 177 -15.18 -21.65 -13.89
CA PHE A 177 -16.27 -20.67 -13.93
C PHE A 177 -16.41 -19.95 -15.27
N GLU A 178 -15.32 -19.72 -16.02
CA GLU A 178 -15.38 -19.12 -17.37
C GLU A 178 -16.19 -19.94 -18.37
N LYS A 179 -16.36 -21.25 -18.16
CA LYS A 179 -17.20 -22.13 -18.98
C LYS A 179 -18.69 -22.01 -18.65
N LEU A 180 -19.03 -21.40 -17.51
CA LEU A 180 -20.40 -21.28 -17.02
C LEU A 180 -21.02 -19.94 -17.46
N PRO A 181 -22.36 -19.86 -17.59
CA PRO A 181 -23.03 -18.63 -17.98
C PRO A 181 -22.73 -17.48 -17.01
N ASN A 182 -22.09 -16.42 -17.51
CA ASN A 182 -21.64 -15.28 -16.71
C ASN A 182 -20.86 -15.69 -15.45
N GLY A 183 -20.10 -16.80 -15.54
CA GLY A 183 -19.38 -17.34 -14.40
C GLY A 183 -18.17 -16.49 -14.02
N MET A 184 -18.01 -16.24 -12.72
CA MET A 184 -16.93 -15.45 -12.15
C MET A 184 -16.55 -15.95 -10.77
N ILE A 185 -15.35 -15.59 -10.31
CA ILE A 185 -14.86 -15.90 -8.96
C ILE A 185 -14.50 -14.61 -8.23
N THR A 186 -14.78 -14.60 -6.94
CA THR A 186 -14.43 -13.52 -6.01
C THR A 186 -14.01 -14.11 -4.66
N GLY A 187 -13.84 -13.26 -3.65
CA GLY A 187 -13.36 -13.64 -2.32
C GLY A 187 -11.95 -13.13 -2.07
N GLU A 188 -11.53 -13.23 -0.82
CA GLU A 188 -10.24 -12.72 -0.35
C GLU A 188 -9.05 -13.38 -1.08
N PRO A 189 -8.96 -14.71 -1.23
CA PRO A 189 -7.80 -15.33 -1.87
C PRO A 189 -7.63 -14.88 -3.33
N VAL A 190 -8.75 -14.67 -4.04
CA VAL A 190 -8.76 -14.18 -5.43
C VAL A 190 -8.25 -12.74 -5.47
N MET A 191 -8.72 -11.88 -4.57
CA MET A 191 -8.29 -10.49 -4.46
C MET A 191 -6.79 -10.37 -4.20
N VAL A 192 -6.25 -11.22 -3.32
CA VAL A 192 -4.81 -11.26 -3.02
C VAL A 192 -4.01 -11.68 -4.24
N VAL A 193 -4.37 -12.81 -4.86
CA VAL A 193 -3.63 -13.34 -6.01
C VAL A 193 -3.67 -12.35 -7.17
N ASP A 194 -4.83 -11.81 -7.51
CA ASP A 194 -4.94 -10.81 -8.56
C ASP A 194 -4.20 -9.52 -8.19
N GLY A 195 -4.29 -9.07 -6.94
CA GLY A 195 -3.59 -7.87 -6.48
C GLY A 195 -2.07 -7.99 -6.59
N PHE A 196 -1.50 -9.11 -6.14
CA PHE A 196 -0.07 -9.37 -6.30
C PHE A 196 0.33 -9.56 -7.76
N ARG A 197 -0.50 -10.21 -8.58
CA ARG A 197 -0.23 -10.37 -10.01
C ARG A 197 -0.19 -9.02 -10.72
N TYR A 198 -1.16 -8.13 -10.48
CA TYR A 198 -1.16 -6.79 -11.04
C TYR A 198 0.07 -6.00 -10.61
N VAL A 199 0.43 -6.05 -9.33
CA VAL A 199 1.63 -5.39 -8.78
C VAL A 199 2.92 -5.95 -9.38
N GLU A 200 3.07 -7.26 -9.53
CA GLU A 200 4.28 -7.90 -10.05
C GLU A 200 4.46 -7.62 -11.55
N GLU A 201 3.36 -7.71 -12.32
CA GLU A 201 3.34 -7.29 -13.73
C GLU A 201 3.64 -5.79 -13.88
N ASP A 202 3.06 -4.96 -13.01
CA ASP A 202 3.27 -3.52 -12.99
C ASP A 202 4.70 -3.15 -12.62
N GLY A 203 5.26 -3.66 -11.53
CA GLY A 203 6.59 -3.24 -11.05
C GLY A 203 7.68 -3.37 -12.12
N ASN A 204 7.70 -4.50 -12.83
CA ASN A 204 8.65 -4.72 -13.93
C ASN A 204 8.38 -3.80 -15.13
N ARG A 205 7.11 -3.65 -15.54
CA ARG A 205 6.73 -2.75 -16.66
C ARG A 205 7.02 -1.29 -16.32
N LEU A 206 6.66 -0.84 -15.12
CA LEU A 206 6.85 0.51 -14.59
C LEU A 206 8.34 0.86 -14.45
N GLY A 207 9.18 -0.06 -13.96
CA GLY A 207 10.62 0.17 -13.85
C GLY A 207 11.27 0.46 -15.20
N TRP A 208 10.98 -0.36 -16.22
CA TRP A 208 11.47 -0.14 -17.58
C TRP A 208 10.86 1.09 -18.24
N ALA A 209 9.56 1.30 -18.10
CA ALA A 209 8.89 2.49 -18.63
C ALA A 209 9.42 3.79 -18.00
N THR A 210 9.69 3.80 -16.69
CA THR A 210 10.30 4.93 -15.97
C THR A 210 11.71 5.19 -16.49
N SER A 211 12.52 4.14 -16.61
CA SER A 211 13.88 4.25 -17.15
C SER A 211 13.88 4.79 -18.59
N LEU A 212 12.98 4.31 -19.44
CA LEU A 212 12.84 4.76 -20.82
C LEU A 212 12.34 6.21 -20.91
N LEU A 213 11.34 6.58 -20.12
CA LEU A 213 10.82 7.95 -20.11
C LEU A 213 11.88 8.93 -19.62
N LEU A 214 12.59 8.61 -18.54
CA LEU A 214 13.69 9.44 -18.06
C LEU A 214 14.84 9.48 -19.06
N ALA A 215 15.14 8.38 -19.75
CA ALA A 215 16.10 8.37 -20.85
C ALA A 215 15.69 9.36 -21.96
N CYS A 216 14.41 9.39 -22.33
CA CYS A 216 13.85 10.37 -23.26
C CYS A 216 13.96 11.80 -22.73
N VAL A 217 13.62 12.06 -21.46
CA VAL A 217 13.74 13.39 -20.85
C VAL A 217 15.19 13.86 -20.83
N ILE A 218 16.13 13.02 -20.40
CA ILE A 218 17.56 13.31 -20.40
C ILE A 218 18.03 13.57 -21.85
N LEU A 219 17.59 12.75 -22.81
CA LEU A 219 17.94 12.95 -24.21
C LEU A 219 17.40 14.28 -24.75
N LEU A 220 16.17 14.67 -24.39
CA LEU A 220 15.58 15.93 -24.82
C LEU A 220 16.29 17.14 -24.19
N VAL A 221 16.60 17.09 -22.90
CA VAL A 221 17.25 18.18 -22.16
C VAL A 221 18.72 18.33 -22.55
N PHE A 222 19.47 17.21 -22.62
CA PHE A 222 20.92 17.21 -22.79
C PHE A 222 21.40 16.91 -24.20
N ARG A 223 20.51 16.41 -25.09
CA ARG A 223 20.77 16.10 -26.50
C ARG A 223 22.00 15.22 -26.73
N SER A 224 22.25 14.27 -25.82
CA SER A 224 23.41 13.38 -25.92
C SER A 224 23.12 12.03 -25.30
N LEU A 225 23.18 10.99 -26.15
CA LEU A 225 22.95 9.59 -25.78
C LEU A 225 23.95 9.10 -24.73
N ARG A 226 25.16 9.67 -24.70
CA ARG A 226 26.17 9.34 -23.68
C ARG A 226 25.68 9.62 -22.26
N TRP A 227 25.01 10.74 -22.05
CA TRP A 227 24.50 11.12 -20.72
C TRP A 227 23.32 10.27 -20.29
N VAL A 228 22.51 9.86 -21.27
CA VAL A 228 21.44 8.87 -21.08
C VAL A 228 22.03 7.53 -20.60
N VAL A 229 23.04 7.01 -21.30
CA VAL A 229 23.69 5.74 -20.93
C VAL A 229 24.33 5.83 -19.54
N ILE A 230 25.02 6.92 -19.22
CA ILE A 230 25.62 7.13 -17.89
C ILE A 230 24.55 7.07 -16.80
N ALA A 231 23.43 7.79 -16.97
CA ALA A 231 22.35 7.81 -16.00
C ALA A 231 21.72 6.43 -15.82
N ILE A 232 21.43 5.73 -16.92
CA ILE A 232 20.87 4.37 -16.89
C ILE A 232 21.82 3.41 -16.16
N VAL A 233 23.11 3.41 -16.48
CA VAL A 233 24.07 2.48 -15.84
C VAL A 233 24.16 2.72 -14.34
N VAL A 234 24.28 3.98 -13.91
CA VAL A 234 24.35 4.32 -12.47
C VAL A 234 23.07 3.88 -11.75
N VAL A 235 21.91 4.12 -12.33
CA VAL A 235 20.61 3.74 -11.76
C VAL A 235 20.47 2.21 -11.68
N GLN A 236 20.71 1.49 -12.76
CA GLN A 236 20.52 0.04 -12.81
C GLN A 236 21.45 -0.67 -11.82
N VAL A 237 22.70 -0.20 -11.70
CA VAL A 237 23.61 -0.73 -10.67
C VAL A 237 23.11 -0.43 -9.26
N THR A 238 22.59 0.79 -9.02
CA THR A 238 21.99 1.14 -7.73
C THR A 238 20.81 0.20 -7.38
N LEU A 239 19.96 -0.10 -8.37
CA LEU A 239 18.83 -1.03 -8.20
C LEU A 239 19.31 -2.45 -7.88
N TYR A 240 20.30 -2.97 -8.61
CA TYR A 240 20.86 -4.30 -8.32
C TYR A 240 21.47 -4.35 -6.92
N TRP A 241 22.23 -3.33 -6.53
CA TRP A 241 22.78 -3.24 -5.17
C TRP A 241 21.67 -3.16 -4.11
N THR A 242 20.59 -2.44 -4.40
CA THR A 242 19.43 -2.35 -3.51
C THR A 242 18.79 -3.73 -3.35
N HIS A 243 18.41 -4.39 -4.44
CA HIS A 243 17.82 -5.74 -4.39
C HIS A 243 18.72 -6.77 -3.68
N ALA A 244 20.03 -6.71 -3.92
CA ALA A 244 20.98 -7.57 -3.22
C ALA A 244 21.03 -7.31 -1.71
N ALA A 245 21.04 -6.04 -1.31
CA ALA A 245 21.01 -5.67 0.10
C ALA A 245 19.72 -6.17 0.77
N LEU A 246 18.57 -6.01 0.11
CA LEU A 246 17.28 -6.50 0.61
C LEU A 246 17.26 -8.02 0.75
N ALA A 247 17.76 -8.74 -0.25
CA ALA A 247 17.83 -10.19 -0.23
C ALA A 247 18.73 -10.70 0.90
N ILE A 248 19.87 -10.06 1.16
CA ILE A 248 20.75 -10.39 2.29
C ILE A 248 20.08 -10.10 3.63
N SER A 249 19.30 -9.02 3.71
CA SER A 249 18.56 -8.66 4.92
C SER A 249 17.34 -9.55 5.21
N GLY A 250 16.99 -10.46 4.30
CA GLY A 250 15.82 -11.34 4.44
C GLY A 250 14.48 -10.62 4.24
N LEU A 251 14.48 -9.39 3.76
CA LEU A 251 13.26 -8.64 3.45
C LEU A 251 12.59 -9.21 2.20
N GLN A 252 11.26 -9.16 2.18
CA GLN A 252 10.45 -9.65 1.07
C GLN A 252 9.75 -8.48 0.37
N LEU A 253 9.55 -8.59 -0.94
CA LEU A 253 8.80 -7.62 -1.72
C LEU A 253 7.31 -7.77 -1.43
N SER A 254 6.64 -6.65 -1.17
CA SER A 254 5.20 -6.55 -0.95
C SER A 254 4.51 -5.76 -2.08
N MET A 255 3.18 -5.61 -2.03
CA MET A 255 2.44 -4.76 -2.97
C MET A 255 2.96 -3.31 -3.03
N VAL A 256 3.38 -2.78 -1.88
CA VAL A 256 3.93 -1.42 -1.76
C VAL A 256 5.31 -1.30 -2.40
N SER A 257 6.12 -2.37 -2.33
CA SER A 257 7.49 -2.37 -2.83
C SER A 257 7.61 -2.25 -4.36
N SER A 258 6.52 -2.42 -5.11
CA SER A 258 6.49 -2.23 -6.57
C SER A 258 6.96 -0.84 -7.02
N MET A 259 6.81 0.18 -6.18
CA MET A 259 7.24 1.55 -6.47
C MET A 259 8.75 1.77 -6.29
N LEU A 260 9.45 0.84 -5.63
CA LEU A 260 10.87 0.95 -5.30
C LEU A 260 11.72 1.24 -6.53
N THR A 261 11.53 0.44 -7.58
CA THR A 261 12.33 0.57 -8.81
C THR A 261 12.16 1.94 -9.43
N ALA A 262 10.94 2.46 -9.47
CA ALA A 262 10.66 3.78 -10.01
C ALA A 262 11.30 4.88 -9.14
N ILE A 263 11.08 4.89 -7.82
CA ILE A 263 11.59 5.96 -6.96
C ILE A 263 13.11 6.00 -6.94
N VAL A 264 13.79 4.85 -6.74
CA VAL A 264 15.27 4.77 -6.74
C VAL A 264 15.83 5.23 -8.09
N THR A 265 15.17 4.85 -9.19
CA THR A 265 15.53 5.33 -10.53
C THR A 265 15.49 6.84 -10.61
N VAL A 266 14.43 7.47 -10.10
CA VAL A 266 14.28 8.91 -10.21
C VAL A 266 15.27 9.66 -9.30
N ILE A 267 15.50 9.20 -8.07
CA ILE A 267 16.54 9.77 -7.17
C ILE A 267 17.93 9.67 -7.82
N GLY A 268 18.26 8.51 -8.39
CA GLY A 268 19.52 8.28 -9.08
C GLY A 268 19.70 9.21 -10.30
N VAL A 269 18.66 9.34 -11.14
CA VAL A 269 18.67 10.26 -12.28
C VAL A 269 18.83 11.71 -11.84
N ALA A 270 18.09 12.18 -10.83
CA ALA A 270 18.20 13.54 -10.31
C ALA A 270 19.64 13.85 -9.87
N THR A 271 20.27 12.92 -9.16
CA THR A 271 21.67 13.04 -8.73
C THR A 271 22.61 13.16 -9.93
N VAL A 272 22.48 12.27 -10.93
CA VAL A 272 23.31 12.32 -12.14
C VAL A 272 23.10 13.63 -12.92
N VAL A 273 21.87 14.12 -13.02
CA VAL A 273 21.53 15.40 -13.68
C VAL A 273 22.28 16.58 -13.04
N HIS A 274 22.36 16.66 -11.72
CA HIS A 274 23.14 17.70 -11.03
C HIS A 274 24.62 17.63 -11.39
N TYR A 275 25.19 16.43 -11.48
CA TYR A 275 26.58 16.21 -11.93
C TYR A 275 26.78 16.63 -13.38
N ILE A 276 25.86 16.28 -14.29
CA ILE A 276 25.95 16.65 -15.71
C ILE A 276 26.00 18.18 -15.86
N LEU A 277 25.07 18.88 -15.20
CA LEU A 277 24.97 20.33 -15.31
C LEU A 277 26.23 21.03 -14.77
N ARG A 278 26.74 20.62 -13.61
CA ARG A 278 27.97 21.21 -13.04
C ARG A 278 29.21 20.86 -13.82
N PHE A 279 29.31 19.63 -14.33
CA PHE A 279 30.40 19.24 -15.21
C PHE A 279 30.43 20.12 -16.46
N ARG A 280 29.29 20.28 -17.15
CA ARG A 280 29.18 21.13 -18.34
C ARG A 280 29.49 22.59 -18.05
N GLN A 281 29.05 23.12 -16.92
CA GLN A 281 29.38 24.49 -16.52
C GLN A 281 30.90 24.69 -16.43
N TYR A 282 31.63 23.79 -15.76
CA TYR A 282 33.09 23.90 -15.67
C TYR A 282 33.80 23.67 -17.01
N ARG A 283 33.21 22.86 -17.91
CA ARG A 283 33.68 22.71 -19.29
C ARG A 283 33.52 24.01 -20.10
N ASP A 284 32.39 24.69 -19.95
CA ASP A 284 32.10 25.99 -20.58
C ASP A 284 33.04 27.10 -20.06
N GLU A 285 33.47 26.99 -18.79
CA GLU A 285 34.49 27.85 -18.19
C GLU A 285 35.92 27.53 -18.67
N GLY A 286 36.10 26.48 -19.48
CA GLY A 286 37.36 26.11 -20.11
C GLY A 286 38.17 25.02 -19.37
N GLU A 287 37.64 24.43 -18.29
CA GLU A 287 38.36 23.38 -17.55
C GLU A 287 38.45 22.08 -18.37
N PRO A 288 39.62 21.40 -18.43
CA PRO A 288 39.75 20.08 -19.05
C PRO A 288 38.83 19.03 -18.38
N PRO A 289 38.37 17.99 -19.09
CA PRO A 289 37.36 17.05 -18.57
C PRO A 289 37.68 16.43 -17.20
N PRO A 290 38.90 15.94 -16.92
CA PRO A 290 39.22 15.42 -15.58
C PRO A 290 39.12 16.50 -14.49
N VAL A 291 39.53 17.73 -14.79
CA VAL A 291 39.51 18.84 -13.84
C VAL A 291 38.07 19.29 -13.60
N ALA A 292 37.29 19.46 -14.68
CA ALA A 292 35.87 19.81 -14.61
C ALA A 292 35.06 18.81 -13.77
N LEU A 293 35.34 17.51 -13.92
CA LEU A 293 34.68 16.49 -13.12
C LEU A 293 35.07 16.54 -11.63
N ALA A 294 36.36 16.74 -11.32
CA ALA A 294 36.80 16.92 -9.93
C ALA A 294 36.16 18.18 -9.30
N SER A 295 36.10 19.27 -10.06
CA SER A 295 35.48 20.53 -9.66
C SER A 295 33.98 20.35 -9.38
N ALA A 296 33.26 19.67 -10.28
CA ALA A 296 31.84 19.34 -10.11
C ALA A 296 31.62 18.45 -8.89
N ALA A 297 32.40 17.37 -8.74
CA ALA A 297 32.27 16.46 -7.60
C ALA A 297 32.54 17.15 -6.26
N ARG A 298 33.57 18.01 -6.19
CA ARG A 298 33.85 18.80 -4.99
C ARG A 298 32.76 19.82 -4.69
N TYR A 299 32.14 20.40 -5.72
CA TYR A 299 31.00 21.31 -5.55
C TYR A 299 29.79 20.58 -4.96
N LEU A 300 29.49 19.39 -5.48
CA LEU A 300 28.27 18.65 -5.21
C LEU A 300 28.36 17.70 -4.02
N LEU A 301 29.57 17.37 -3.53
CA LEU A 301 29.77 16.38 -2.48
C LEU A 301 28.88 16.59 -1.25
N ALA A 302 28.88 17.80 -0.68
CA ALA A 302 28.08 18.08 0.51
C ALA A 302 26.57 18.17 0.18
N PRO A 303 26.12 18.94 -0.84
CA PRO A 303 24.70 18.98 -1.20
C PRO A 303 24.11 17.59 -1.49
N VAL A 304 24.77 16.78 -2.32
CA VAL A 304 24.27 15.45 -2.73
C VAL A 304 24.27 14.47 -1.57
N PHE A 305 25.32 14.48 -0.72
CA PHE A 305 25.32 13.65 0.49
C PHE A 305 24.14 13.97 1.40
N TRP A 306 23.90 15.27 1.66
CA TRP A 306 22.81 15.68 2.54
C TRP A 306 21.43 15.45 1.91
N ALA A 307 21.30 15.56 0.59
CA ALA A 307 20.07 15.21 -0.13
C ALA A 307 19.72 13.73 0.05
N CYS A 308 20.65 12.81 -0.26
CA CYS A 308 20.41 11.38 -0.05
C CYS A 308 20.18 11.03 1.44
N ALA A 309 20.88 11.72 2.36
CA ALA A 309 20.66 11.53 3.78
C ALA A 309 19.27 12.01 4.24
N THR A 310 18.78 13.14 3.74
CA THR A 310 17.42 13.61 4.05
C THR A 310 16.36 12.74 3.41
N ASP A 311 16.59 12.21 2.21
CA ASP A 311 15.72 11.21 1.58
C ASP A 311 15.63 9.97 2.49
N ALA A 312 16.77 9.42 2.89
CA ALA A 312 16.82 8.25 3.75
C ALA A 312 16.14 8.47 5.11
N VAL A 313 16.32 9.64 5.73
CA VAL A 313 15.64 10.00 6.98
C VAL A 313 14.13 10.18 6.77
N GLY A 314 13.71 10.78 5.65
CA GLY A 314 12.31 10.91 5.28
C GLY A 314 11.62 9.56 5.10
N PHE A 315 12.26 8.63 4.38
CA PHE A 315 11.78 7.25 4.23
C PHE A 315 11.80 6.48 5.55
N SER A 316 12.82 6.67 6.38
CA SER A 316 12.93 6.03 7.70
C SER A 316 11.85 6.49 8.68
N ALA A 317 11.15 7.60 8.41
CA ALA A 317 9.99 8.00 9.21
C ALA A 317 8.79 7.06 9.05
N LEU A 318 8.78 6.22 8.01
CA LEU A 318 7.78 5.16 7.83
C LEU A 318 7.98 3.98 8.78
N LEU A 319 9.13 3.86 9.47
CA LEU A 319 9.41 2.75 10.41
C LEU A 319 8.53 2.75 11.67
N ILE A 320 7.73 3.78 11.90
CA ILE A 320 6.79 3.80 13.03
C ILE A 320 5.41 3.26 12.67
N THR A 321 5.14 3.01 11.37
CA THR A 321 3.84 2.50 10.93
C THR A 321 3.60 1.11 11.47
N SER A 322 2.37 0.83 11.89
CA SER A 322 1.94 -0.51 12.29
C SER A 322 1.73 -1.44 11.08
N VAL A 323 1.83 -0.92 9.85
CA VAL A 323 1.62 -1.69 8.63
C VAL A 323 2.92 -2.22 8.04
N GLY A 324 3.16 -3.51 8.18
CA GLY A 324 4.42 -4.20 7.82
C GLY A 324 4.99 -3.81 6.45
N PRO A 325 4.23 -3.90 5.34
CA PRO A 325 4.69 -3.51 4.01
C PRO A 325 5.15 -2.05 3.89
N VAL A 326 4.52 -1.12 4.62
CA VAL A 326 4.88 0.30 4.59
C VAL A 326 6.14 0.54 5.43
N HIS A 327 6.26 -0.18 6.56
CA HIS A 327 7.45 -0.18 7.39
C HIS A 327 8.68 -0.63 6.58
N ASP A 328 8.58 -1.81 5.98
CA ASP A 328 9.66 -2.41 5.20
C ASP A 328 9.99 -1.58 3.98
N PHE A 329 8.97 -1.03 3.32
CA PHE A 329 9.17 -0.08 2.23
C PHE A 329 10.00 1.14 2.65
N GLY A 330 9.81 1.67 3.87
CA GLY A 330 10.65 2.71 4.45
C GLY A 330 12.13 2.32 4.52
N ILE A 331 12.43 1.10 4.99
CA ILE A 331 13.80 0.55 5.00
C ILE A 331 14.35 0.46 3.59
N MET A 332 13.58 -0.16 2.69
CA MET A 332 13.99 -0.40 1.32
C MET A 332 14.37 0.90 0.60
N MET A 333 13.54 1.93 0.76
CA MET A 333 13.76 3.22 0.15
C MET A 333 14.93 3.98 0.78
N ALA A 334 15.12 3.90 2.10
CA ALA A 334 16.27 4.50 2.76
C ALA A 334 17.60 3.87 2.30
N VAL A 335 17.65 2.54 2.16
CA VAL A 335 18.79 1.82 1.62
C VAL A 335 19.04 2.22 0.16
N GLY A 336 17.99 2.22 -0.67
CA GLY A 336 18.08 2.61 -2.08
C GLY A 336 18.60 4.03 -2.28
N ALA A 337 18.08 5.01 -1.51
CA ALA A 337 18.53 6.40 -1.55
C ALA A 337 20.02 6.53 -1.16
N MET A 338 20.47 5.82 -0.13
CA MET A 338 21.87 5.85 0.30
C MET A 338 22.81 5.16 -0.68
N LEU A 339 22.37 4.12 -1.39
CA LEU A 339 23.17 3.38 -2.38
C LEU A 339 23.40 4.15 -3.69
N VAL A 340 22.64 5.22 -3.95
CA VAL A 340 22.91 6.14 -5.08
C VAL A 340 24.32 6.77 -4.95
N LEU A 341 24.72 7.15 -3.73
CA LEU A 341 26.02 7.79 -3.46
C LEU A 341 27.22 6.93 -3.90
N PRO A 342 27.39 5.68 -3.40
CA PRO A 342 28.49 4.84 -3.83
C PRO A 342 28.39 4.48 -5.32
N ALA A 343 27.19 4.32 -5.89
CA ALA A 343 27.05 4.03 -7.31
C ALA A 343 27.58 5.18 -8.19
N VAL A 344 27.22 6.42 -7.85
CA VAL A 344 27.77 7.62 -8.51
C VAL A 344 29.27 7.70 -8.32
N LEU A 345 29.79 7.50 -7.10
CA LEU A 345 31.23 7.57 -6.85
C LEU A 345 32.02 6.50 -7.62
N VAL A 346 31.50 5.29 -7.76
CA VAL A 346 32.22 4.19 -8.41
C VAL A 346 32.18 4.30 -9.95
N PHE A 347 31.01 4.59 -10.52
CA PHE A 347 30.82 4.48 -11.97
C PHE A 347 31.03 5.80 -12.73
N LEU A 348 30.65 6.92 -12.14
CA LEU A 348 30.66 8.21 -12.82
C LEU A 348 32.06 8.62 -13.37
N PRO A 349 33.20 8.45 -12.67
CA PRO A 349 34.50 8.89 -13.20
C PRO A 349 34.98 8.04 -14.37
N GLY A 350 34.66 6.74 -14.39
CA GLY A 350 34.98 5.85 -15.51
C GLY A 350 34.13 6.16 -16.73
N LEU A 351 32.81 6.24 -16.55
CA LEU A 351 31.86 6.44 -17.65
C LEU A 351 31.89 7.86 -18.23
N VAL A 352 32.14 8.89 -17.41
CA VAL A 352 32.31 10.25 -17.91
C VAL A 352 33.62 10.37 -18.69
N LEU A 353 34.72 9.72 -18.28
CA LEU A 353 36.02 9.94 -18.92
C LEU A 353 36.38 8.95 -20.04
N ILE A 354 35.52 7.97 -20.36
CA ILE A 354 35.77 6.98 -21.43
C ILE A 354 35.78 7.63 -22.83
N GLY A 355 36.78 7.33 -23.68
CA GLY A 355 36.78 7.72 -25.10
C GLY A 355 36.92 9.22 -25.44
N SER A 356 37.61 10.03 -24.62
CA SER A 356 37.97 11.44 -24.93
C SER A 356 38.93 11.51 -26.15
N PRO A 357 38.78 12.46 -27.11
CA PRO A 357 38.68 13.90 -26.88
C PRO A 357 37.25 14.40 -27.01
N TRP A 358 36.75 15.06 -25.96
CA TRP A 358 35.47 15.76 -25.93
C TRP A 358 35.44 16.88 -27.00
N GLY A 359 35.03 16.52 -28.22
CA GLY A 359 34.75 17.46 -29.30
C GLY A 359 33.36 18.06 -29.10
N VAL A 360 33.33 19.33 -28.68
CA VAL A 360 32.16 20.21 -28.52
C VAL A 360 31.01 19.60 -27.70
N ASP A 361 30.95 19.92 -26.40
CA ASP A 361 29.76 19.63 -25.59
C ASP A 361 28.53 20.23 -26.30
N PRO A 362 27.41 19.49 -26.41
CA PRO A 362 26.26 19.92 -27.19
C PRO A 362 25.71 21.25 -26.67
N ALA A 363 25.17 22.05 -27.60
CA ALA A 363 24.68 23.42 -27.39
C ALA A 363 23.82 23.57 -26.12
N LYS A 364 23.87 24.78 -25.53
CA LYS A 364 23.09 25.15 -24.34
C LYS A 364 21.63 24.70 -24.48
N PRO A 365 21.00 24.20 -23.39
CA PRO A 365 19.59 23.79 -23.40
C PRO A 365 18.68 24.88 -23.96
N TRP A 366 17.59 24.50 -24.63
CA TRP A 366 16.67 25.46 -25.25
C TRP A 366 16.13 26.45 -24.20
N GLY A 367 16.19 27.75 -24.51
CA GLY A 367 15.60 28.78 -23.66
C GLY A 367 16.38 29.10 -22.38
N ASP A 368 17.61 28.59 -22.21
CA ASP A 368 18.45 28.79 -21.02
C ASP A 368 18.59 30.28 -20.61
N GLU A 369 18.74 31.17 -21.59
CA GLU A 369 18.84 32.61 -21.36
C GLU A 369 17.50 33.24 -20.95
N LYS A 370 16.41 32.88 -21.64
CA LYS A 370 15.05 33.34 -21.29
C LYS A 370 14.62 32.85 -19.91
N LEU A 371 14.95 31.60 -19.58
CA LEU A 371 14.70 31.00 -18.27
C LEU A 371 15.48 31.73 -17.18
N GLY A 372 16.76 32.04 -17.42
CA GLY A 372 17.58 32.84 -16.50
C GLY A 372 17.03 34.26 -16.26
N GLN A 373 16.51 34.91 -17.30
CA GLN A 373 15.83 36.21 -17.19
C GLN A 373 14.49 36.11 -16.45
N GLY A 374 13.71 35.04 -16.68
CA GLY A 374 12.48 34.78 -15.92
C GLY A 374 12.77 34.60 -14.44
N LEU A 375 13.80 33.82 -14.11
CA LEU A 375 14.25 33.56 -12.74
C LEU A 375 14.70 34.84 -12.03
N SER A 376 15.43 35.74 -12.70
CA SER A 376 15.79 37.03 -12.09
C SER A 376 14.57 37.93 -11.84
N ARG A 377 13.60 37.95 -12.77
CA ARG A 377 12.33 38.68 -12.56
C ARG A 377 11.54 38.15 -11.37
N THR A 378 11.59 36.85 -11.12
CA THR A 378 10.97 36.24 -9.94
C THR A 378 11.59 36.77 -8.65
N VAL A 379 12.92 36.85 -8.58
CA VAL A 379 13.62 37.46 -7.42
C VAL A 379 13.26 38.93 -7.27
N ASP A 380 13.20 39.70 -8.36
CA ASP A 380 12.78 41.11 -8.33
C ASP A 380 11.37 41.29 -7.76
N ALA A 381 10.43 40.43 -8.15
CA ALA A 381 9.06 40.45 -7.63
C ALA A 381 9.01 40.16 -6.13
N ILE A 382 9.77 39.16 -5.67
CA ILE A 382 9.89 38.77 -4.25
C ILE A 382 10.49 39.91 -3.43
N VAL A 383 11.51 40.58 -3.97
CA VAL A 383 12.16 41.71 -3.31
C VAL A 383 11.24 42.93 -3.29
N LYS A 384 10.46 43.20 -4.34
CA LYS A 384 9.56 44.37 -4.41
C LYS A 384 8.25 44.21 -3.65
N ARG A 385 7.71 42.99 -3.52
CA ARG A 385 6.36 42.73 -2.95
C ARG A 385 6.34 41.65 -1.86
N PRO A 386 7.20 41.70 -0.83
CA PRO A 386 7.34 40.61 0.13
C PRO A 386 6.08 40.37 0.99
N VAL A 387 5.38 41.44 1.37
CA VAL A 387 4.20 41.35 2.28
C VAL A 387 3.03 40.63 1.61
N TRP A 388 2.70 41.00 0.37
CA TRP A 388 1.59 40.37 -0.37
C TRP A 388 1.84 38.89 -0.66
N ILE A 389 3.07 38.54 -1.03
CA ILE A 389 3.46 37.14 -1.26
C ILE A 389 3.39 36.37 0.07
N GLY A 390 3.85 36.98 1.18
CA GLY A 390 3.73 36.41 2.52
C GLY A 390 2.28 36.15 2.94
N LEU A 391 1.37 37.11 2.72
CA LEU A 391 -0.06 36.96 3.02
C LEU A 391 -0.70 35.83 2.21
N LEU A 392 -0.38 35.71 0.92
CA LEU A 392 -0.85 34.61 0.07
C LEU A 392 -0.37 33.25 0.57
N ILE A 393 0.89 33.15 1.02
CA ILE A 393 1.45 31.92 1.60
C ILE A 393 0.72 31.55 2.89
N VAL A 394 0.48 32.51 3.79
CA VAL A 394 -0.24 32.28 5.05
C VAL A 394 -1.68 31.85 4.77
N LEU A 395 -2.37 32.49 3.82
CA LEU A 395 -3.71 32.11 3.40
C LEU A 395 -3.74 30.68 2.83
N ALA A 396 -2.81 30.36 1.92
CA ALA A 396 -2.69 29.03 1.35
C ALA A 396 -2.44 27.97 2.44
N PHE A 397 -1.57 28.27 3.41
CA PHE A 397 -1.33 27.39 4.55
C PHE A 397 -2.58 27.18 5.40
N GLY A 398 -3.33 28.24 5.70
CA GLY A 398 -4.57 28.17 6.48
C GLY A 398 -5.67 27.34 5.80
N VAL A 399 -5.90 27.57 4.49
CA VAL A 399 -6.87 26.79 3.69
C VAL A 399 -6.46 25.32 3.61
N SER A 400 -5.17 25.06 3.41
CA SER A 400 -4.62 23.70 3.34
C SER A 400 -4.78 22.95 4.66
N LEU A 401 -4.51 23.61 5.78
CA LEU A 401 -4.67 23.02 7.11
C LEU A 401 -6.14 22.72 7.43
N TRP A 402 -7.05 23.63 7.05
CA TRP A 402 -8.48 23.40 7.20
C TRP A 402 -8.95 22.20 6.37
N GLY A 403 -8.52 22.09 5.11
CA GLY A 403 -8.79 20.94 4.26
C GLY A 403 -8.25 19.63 4.84
N ALA A 404 -7.01 19.64 5.35
CA ALA A 404 -6.37 18.44 5.86
C ALA A 404 -7.04 17.91 7.14
N ALA A 405 -7.76 18.76 7.88
CA ALA A 405 -8.56 18.35 9.02
C ALA A 405 -9.86 17.60 8.63
N HIS A 406 -10.26 17.63 7.35
CA HIS A 406 -11.47 16.97 6.81
C HIS A 406 -11.12 15.80 5.89
N LEU A 407 -10.00 15.11 6.16
CA LEU A 407 -9.59 13.96 5.39
C LEU A 407 -10.44 12.73 5.73
N GLU A 408 -10.93 12.06 4.69
CA GLU A 408 -11.64 10.79 4.78
C GLU A 408 -10.77 9.64 4.25
N VAL A 409 -11.10 8.43 4.64
CA VAL A 409 -10.29 7.23 4.40
C VAL A 409 -11.02 6.27 3.46
N GLU A 410 -10.30 5.70 2.50
CA GLU A 410 -10.84 4.69 1.59
C GLU A 410 -10.68 3.29 2.18
N SER A 411 -11.79 2.71 2.64
CA SER A 411 -11.84 1.36 3.23
C SER A 411 -12.26 0.26 2.27
N ASP A 412 -12.73 0.61 1.07
CA ASP A 412 -13.07 -0.36 0.04
C ASP A 412 -11.79 -0.83 -0.64
N PHE A 413 -11.34 -2.05 -0.32
CA PHE A 413 -10.11 -2.57 -0.91
C PHE A 413 -10.24 -2.81 -2.42
N THR A 414 -11.46 -2.96 -2.95
CA THR A 414 -11.68 -3.09 -4.40
C THR A 414 -11.31 -1.80 -5.13
N LYS A 415 -11.38 -0.64 -4.47
CA LYS A 415 -10.93 0.66 -5.00
C LYS A 415 -9.42 0.78 -5.14
N ASN A 416 -8.65 -0.20 -4.65
CA ASN A 416 -7.22 -0.30 -4.95
C ASN A 416 -6.96 -0.82 -6.38
N PHE A 417 -7.98 -1.28 -7.10
CA PHE A 417 -7.88 -1.75 -8.47
C PHE A 417 -8.69 -0.87 -9.42
N ARG A 418 -8.31 -0.80 -10.70
CA ARG A 418 -9.11 -0.10 -11.70
C ARG A 418 -10.49 -0.73 -11.85
N GLU A 419 -11.51 0.09 -12.10
CA GLU A 419 -12.90 -0.36 -12.27
C GLU A 419 -13.09 -1.34 -13.45
N ALA A 420 -12.20 -1.31 -14.43
CA ALA A 420 -12.22 -2.22 -15.58
C ALA A 420 -11.67 -3.63 -15.28
N THR A 421 -11.06 -3.85 -14.10
CA THR A 421 -10.48 -5.16 -13.76
C THR A 421 -11.56 -6.21 -13.46
N PRO A 422 -11.33 -7.49 -13.81
CA PRO A 422 -12.28 -8.57 -13.52
C PRO A 422 -12.66 -8.69 -12.05
N ILE A 423 -11.71 -8.45 -11.12
CA ILE A 423 -11.98 -8.55 -9.68
C ILE A 423 -13.00 -7.50 -9.22
N VAL A 424 -12.89 -6.24 -9.67
CA VAL A 424 -13.84 -5.18 -9.30
C VAL A 424 -15.23 -5.46 -9.90
N GLN A 425 -15.27 -5.96 -11.14
CA GLN A 425 -16.53 -6.35 -11.79
C GLN A 425 -17.20 -7.51 -11.06
N ALA A 426 -16.43 -8.51 -10.62
CA ALA A 426 -16.94 -9.65 -9.87
C ALA A 426 -17.52 -9.23 -8.51
N TYR A 427 -16.80 -8.40 -7.74
CA TYR A 427 -17.32 -7.84 -6.48
C TYR A 427 -18.59 -7.02 -6.71
N SER A 428 -18.63 -6.15 -7.74
CA SER A 428 -19.84 -5.39 -8.07
C SER A 428 -21.02 -6.31 -8.37
N TYR A 429 -20.81 -7.32 -9.21
CA TYR A 429 -21.86 -8.25 -9.59
C TYR A 429 -22.40 -9.04 -8.38
N VAL A 430 -21.51 -9.57 -7.54
CA VAL A 430 -21.89 -10.31 -6.33
C VAL A 430 -22.64 -9.42 -5.34
N GLU A 431 -22.16 -8.22 -5.06
CA GLU A 431 -22.83 -7.35 -4.09
C GLU A 431 -24.21 -6.86 -4.55
N ASP A 432 -24.35 -6.56 -5.85
CA ASP A 432 -25.61 -6.09 -6.43
C ASP A 432 -26.67 -7.20 -6.52
N ARG A 433 -26.24 -8.47 -6.65
CA ARG A 433 -27.12 -9.60 -6.93
C ARG A 433 -27.32 -10.57 -5.76
N LEU A 434 -26.32 -10.77 -4.92
CA LEU A 434 -26.33 -11.69 -3.77
C LEU A 434 -26.39 -10.94 -2.43
N GLY A 435 -26.11 -9.64 -2.42
CA GLY A 435 -26.31 -8.78 -1.26
C GLY A 435 -25.05 -8.50 -0.45
N GLY A 436 -23.92 -9.15 -0.72
CA GLY A 436 -22.64 -8.87 -0.06
C GLY A 436 -21.54 -9.83 -0.47
N ALA A 437 -20.28 -9.40 -0.31
CA ALA A 437 -19.08 -10.21 -0.55
C ALA A 437 -18.07 -10.13 0.62
N GLY A 438 -18.30 -9.24 1.59
CA GLY A 438 -17.47 -9.10 2.79
C GLY A 438 -17.86 -10.16 3.82
N VAL A 439 -17.08 -11.25 3.87
CA VAL A 439 -17.28 -12.36 4.82
C VAL A 439 -16.47 -12.12 6.09
N TRP A 440 -17.11 -12.33 7.22
CA TRP A 440 -16.53 -12.19 8.55
C TRP A 440 -17.34 -12.95 9.59
N ASP A 441 -16.79 -13.11 10.78
CA ASP A 441 -17.28 -14.14 11.69
C ASP A 441 -17.26 -13.72 13.14
N VAL A 442 -18.20 -14.31 13.87
CA VAL A 442 -18.26 -14.29 15.32
C VAL A 442 -18.10 -15.72 15.82
N ALA A 443 -17.12 -15.97 16.68
CA ALA A 443 -17.03 -17.21 17.45
C ALA A 443 -17.42 -16.96 18.90
N ILE A 444 -18.35 -17.76 19.41
CA ILE A 444 -18.78 -17.72 20.81
C ILE A 444 -18.46 -19.04 21.51
N PRO A 445 -18.15 -19.02 22.82
CA PRO A 445 -18.00 -20.24 23.60
C PRO A 445 -19.25 -21.11 23.55
N ALA A 446 -19.05 -22.42 23.49
CA ALA A 446 -20.09 -23.41 23.33
C ALA A 446 -19.94 -24.57 24.33
N PRO A 447 -21.04 -25.22 24.73
CA PRO A 447 -20.97 -26.45 25.51
C PRO A 447 -20.55 -27.61 24.61
N ALA A 448 -19.85 -28.62 25.19
CA ALA A 448 -19.41 -29.82 24.46
C ALA A 448 -20.55 -30.60 23.77
N SER A 449 -21.77 -30.50 24.30
CA SER A 449 -22.98 -31.00 23.63
C SER A 449 -23.98 -29.88 23.42
N VAL A 450 -24.22 -29.52 22.16
CA VAL A 450 -25.24 -28.55 21.75
C VAL A 450 -26.63 -29.10 22.03
N ASP A 451 -27.44 -28.34 22.75
CA ASP A 451 -28.83 -28.67 23.05
C ASP A 451 -29.80 -27.56 22.58
N TRP A 452 -31.09 -27.78 22.72
CA TRP A 452 -32.09 -26.80 22.27
C TRP A 452 -32.04 -25.48 23.05
N SER A 453 -31.57 -25.48 24.30
CA SER A 453 -31.46 -24.26 25.09
C SER A 453 -30.39 -23.35 24.51
N TYR A 454 -29.21 -23.91 24.22
CA TYR A 454 -28.12 -23.22 23.57
C TYR A 454 -28.48 -22.77 22.14
N VAL A 455 -29.09 -23.65 21.34
CA VAL A 455 -29.57 -23.29 19.98
C VAL A 455 -30.53 -22.09 20.04
N ARG A 456 -31.48 -22.08 20.98
CA ARG A 456 -32.42 -20.97 21.14
C ARG A 456 -31.72 -19.67 21.56
N GLU A 457 -30.69 -19.75 22.38
CA GLU A 457 -29.89 -18.59 22.77
C GLU A 457 -29.13 -18.01 21.59
N VAL A 458 -28.47 -18.85 20.78
CA VAL A 458 -27.80 -18.43 19.55
C VAL A 458 -28.80 -17.80 18.58
N LEU A 459 -29.97 -18.42 18.35
CA LEU A 459 -31.02 -17.84 17.50
C LEU A 459 -31.51 -16.48 18.01
N ARG A 460 -31.51 -16.23 19.33
CA ARG A 460 -31.85 -14.91 19.89
C ARG A 460 -30.74 -13.89 19.59
N LEU A 461 -29.48 -14.28 19.76
CA LEU A 461 -28.33 -13.45 19.42
C LEU A 461 -28.34 -13.08 17.93
N GLU A 462 -28.52 -14.06 17.05
CA GLU A 462 -28.62 -13.83 15.60
C GLU A 462 -29.76 -12.91 15.23
N ASN A 463 -30.95 -13.10 15.82
CA ASN A 463 -32.08 -12.22 15.58
C ASN A 463 -31.85 -10.81 16.10
N ARG A 464 -31.07 -10.63 17.17
CA ARG A 464 -30.61 -9.30 17.61
C ARG A 464 -29.65 -8.70 16.58
N LEU A 465 -28.63 -9.45 16.14
CA LEU A 465 -27.69 -9.01 15.10
C LEU A 465 -28.42 -8.57 13.83
N ARG A 466 -29.36 -9.39 13.31
CA ARG A 466 -30.18 -9.07 12.13
C ARG A 466 -31.04 -7.81 12.28
N LYS A 467 -31.50 -7.49 13.50
CA LYS A 467 -32.40 -6.35 13.77
C LYS A 467 -31.67 -5.08 14.12
N GLU A 468 -30.58 -5.19 14.88
CA GLU A 468 -29.84 -4.08 15.45
C GLU A 468 -28.64 -3.65 14.59
N VAL A 469 -28.28 -4.45 13.57
CA VAL A 469 -27.19 -4.16 12.62
C VAL A 469 -27.71 -4.32 11.17
N PRO A 470 -28.43 -3.31 10.63
CA PRO A 470 -29.06 -3.39 9.32
C PRO A 470 -28.07 -3.50 8.14
N GLU A 471 -26.79 -3.19 8.37
CA GLU A 471 -25.70 -3.31 7.41
C GLU A 471 -25.30 -4.77 7.14
N LEU A 472 -25.70 -5.71 8.02
CA LEU A 472 -25.52 -7.14 7.81
C LEU A 472 -26.51 -7.64 6.76
N SER A 473 -25.97 -8.08 5.62
CA SER A 473 -26.72 -8.72 4.54
C SER A 473 -27.16 -10.14 4.93
N LYS A 474 -26.34 -10.85 5.70
CA LYS A 474 -26.64 -12.18 6.22
C LYS A 474 -26.04 -12.41 7.60
N VAL A 475 -26.78 -13.16 8.40
CA VAL A 475 -26.32 -13.78 9.65
C VAL A 475 -26.76 -15.24 9.55
N LEU A 476 -25.81 -16.17 9.59
CA LEU A 476 -26.07 -17.60 9.40
C LEU A 476 -25.20 -18.42 10.35
N SER A 477 -25.80 -19.41 11.02
CA SER A 477 -25.04 -20.43 11.75
C SER A 477 -25.68 -21.81 11.66
N LEU A 478 -25.04 -22.79 12.30
CA LEU A 478 -25.61 -24.12 12.51
C LEU A 478 -26.97 -24.08 13.26
N ALA A 479 -27.22 -23.05 14.09
CA ALA A 479 -28.47 -22.93 14.84
C ALA A 479 -29.67 -22.68 13.91
N ASP A 480 -29.49 -21.87 12.86
CA ASP A 480 -30.52 -21.68 11.83
C ASP A 480 -30.78 -22.96 11.04
N VAL A 481 -29.72 -23.68 10.64
CA VAL A 481 -29.84 -24.94 9.90
C VAL A 481 -30.60 -25.98 10.72
N ILE A 482 -30.27 -26.12 12.01
CA ILE A 482 -31.02 -26.99 12.94
C ILE A 482 -32.48 -26.54 13.02
N ASN A 483 -32.76 -25.24 13.15
CA ASN A 483 -34.13 -24.74 13.28
C ASN A 483 -34.98 -24.90 12.00
N ALA A 484 -34.36 -24.81 10.82
CA ALA A 484 -35.03 -24.97 9.53
C ALA A 484 -35.29 -26.44 9.15
N THR A 485 -34.40 -27.35 9.56
CA THR A 485 -34.54 -28.79 9.29
C THR A 485 -35.41 -29.53 10.32
N LEU A 486 -35.70 -28.91 11.47
CA LEU A 486 -36.55 -29.51 12.50
C LEU A 486 -38.03 -29.62 12.04
N PRO A 487 -38.65 -30.82 12.12
CA PRO A 487 -40.05 -30.98 11.74
C PRO A 487 -40.98 -30.06 12.55
N PRO A 488 -42.07 -29.52 11.97
CA PRO A 488 -43.01 -28.61 12.66
C PRO A 488 -43.59 -29.20 13.96
N ALA A 489 -43.85 -30.51 13.96
CA ALA A 489 -44.32 -31.24 15.14
C ALA A 489 -43.31 -31.15 16.30
N ILE A 490 -42.02 -31.28 16.01
CA ILE A 490 -40.94 -31.16 16.99
C ILE A 490 -40.73 -29.71 17.39
N LYS A 491 -40.79 -28.75 16.46
CA LYS A 491 -40.64 -27.29 16.72
C LYS A 491 -41.64 -26.80 17.78
N ASN A 492 -42.89 -27.25 17.69
CA ASN A 492 -43.98 -26.88 18.62
C ASN A 492 -44.07 -27.77 19.88
N GLN A 493 -43.24 -28.80 20.01
CA GLN A 493 -43.24 -29.72 21.15
C GLN A 493 -42.77 -29.04 22.45
N ARG A 494 -43.45 -29.28 23.58
CA ARG A 494 -43.05 -28.74 24.90
C ARG A 494 -41.96 -29.55 25.61
N MET A 495 -41.78 -30.83 25.27
CA MET A 495 -40.82 -31.71 25.94
C MET A 495 -39.38 -31.45 25.47
N ALA A 496 -38.53 -30.91 26.36
CA ALA A 496 -37.13 -30.60 26.07
C ALA A 496 -36.29 -31.85 25.73
N ILE A 497 -36.59 -32.99 26.36
CA ILE A 497 -35.85 -34.25 26.14
C ILE A 497 -35.96 -34.69 24.67
N LEU A 498 -37.19 -34.76 24.12
CA LEU A 498 -37.42 -35.22 22.75
C LEU A 498 -36.74 -34.30 21.73
N LYS A 499 -36.81 -32.98 21.95
CA LYS A 499 -36.09 -31.98 21.14
C LYS A 499 -34.58 -32.16 21.18
N ASN A 500 -34.01 -32.32 22.37
CA ASN A 500 -32.57 -32.50 22.54
C ASN A 500 -32.08 -33.80 21.89
N THR A 501 -32.86 -34.88 21.97
CA THR A 501 -32.54 -36.14 21.28
C THR A 501 -32.55 -35.95 19.76
N THR A 502 -33.56 -35.29 19.20
CA THR A 502 -33.64 -35.02 17.75
C THR A 502 -32.47 -34.15 17.27
N ILE A 503 -32.08 -33.12 18.03
CA ILE A 503 -30.93 -32.26 17.69
C ILE A 503 -29.64 -33.05 17.69
N ARG A 504 -29.39 -33.89 18.70
CA ARG A 504 -28.17 -34.72 18.76
C ARG A 504 -28.09 -35.69 17.58
N ILE A 505 -29.21 -36.31 17.20
CA ILE A 505 -29.28 -37.18 16.02
C ILE A 505 -29.00 -36.37 14.75
N GLY A 506 -29.60 -35.18 14.61
CA GLY A 506 -29.39 -34.30 13.46
C GLY A 506 -27.95 -33.84 13.32
N ILE A 507 -27.32 -33.36 14.41
CA ILE A 507 -25.91 -32.96 14.44
C ILE A 507 -24.99 -34.15 14.12
N SER A 508 -25.25 -35.33 14.69
CA SER A 508 -24.47 -36.54 14.39
C SER A 508 -24.56 -36.93 12.92
N SER A 509 -25.75 -36.85 12.33
CA SER A 509 -25.96 -37.16 10.91
C SER A 509 -25.29 -36.14 10.00
N LEU A 510 -25.38 -34.84 10.34
CA LEU A 510 -24.70 -33.77 9.63
C LEU A 510 -23.17 -33.93 9.71
N ASN A 511 -22.65 -34.37 10.86
CA ASN A 511 -21.22 -34.65 11.04
C ASN A 511 -20.73 -35.87 10.26
N GLU A 512 -21.57 -36.91 10.09
CA GLU A 512 -21.22 -38.05 9.24
C GLU A 512 -21.21 -37.70 7.75
N GLN A 513 -22.14 -36.86 7.31
CA GLN A 513 -22.28 -36.51 5.89
C GLN A 513 -21.39 -35.33 5.46
N MET A 514 -21.17 -34.37 6.34
CA MET A 514 -20.44 -33.12 6.10
C MET A 514 -19.48 -32.81 7.28
N PRO A 515 -18.48 -33.67 7.54
CA PRO A 515 -17.60 -33.53 8.71
C PRO A 515 -16.81 -32.22 8.71
N GLU A 516 -16.34 -31.76 7.53
CA GLU A 516 -15.58 -30.51 7.42
C GLU A 516 -16.46 -29.28 7.64
N THR A 517 -17.68 -29.25 7.09
CA THR A 517 -18.65 -28.18 7.38
C THR A 517 -19.03 -28.14 8.85
N MET A 518 -19.19 -29.30 9.50
CA MET A 518 -19.44 -29.34 10.93
C MET A 518 -18.27 -28.76 11.71
N LYS A 519 -17.05 -29.15 11.38
CA LYS A 519 -15.83 -28.61 11.98
C LYS A 519 -15.65 -27.11 11.72
N SER A 520 -16.15 -26.58 10.60
CA SER A 520 -16.07 -25.14 10.31
C SER A 520 -17.14 -24.32 11.03
N LEU A 521 -18.22 -24.94 11.51
CA LEU A 521 -19.33 -24.28 12.23
C LEU A 521 -19.32 -24.49 13.75
N TYR A 522 -18.85 -25.65 14.21
CA TYR A 522 -18.76 -26.02 15.62
C TYR A 522 -17.54 -26.90 15.86
N ALA A 523 -16.57 -26.40 16.63
CA ALA A 523 -15.27 -27.05 16.80
C ALA A 523 -14.75 -26.94 18.22
N GLN A 524 -13.87 -27.87 18.57
CA GLN A 524 -13.05 -27.82 19.78
C GLN A 524 -11.75 -27.05 19.47
N ASP A 525 -11.23 -26.23 20.39
CA ASP A 525 -9.91 -25.61 20.17
C ASP A 525 -8.81 -26.69 20.25
N PRO A 526 -8.03 -26.92 19.18
CA PRO A 526 -6.92 -27.87 19.22
C PRO A 526 -5.88 -27.58 20.31
N ALA A 527 -5.75 -26.31 20.75
CA ALA A 527 -4.84 -25.91 21.82
C ALA A 527 -5.42 -26.13 23.22
N ASN A 528 -6.75 -26.06 23.37
CA ASN A 528 -7.48 -26.25 24.63
C ASN A 528 -8.67 -27.18 24.40
N PRO A 529 -8.49 -28.51 24.57
CA PRO A 529 -9.56 -29.48 24.32
C PRO A 529 -10.81 -29.28 25.18
N ASP A 530 -10.73 -28.62 26.32
CA ASP A 530 -11.92 -28.38 27.15
C ASP A 530 -12.82 -27.27 26.56
N GLU A 531 -12.31 -26.47 25.62
CA GLU A 531 -13.04 -25.37 24.98
C GLU A 531 -13.70 -25.80 23.68
N HIS A 532 -15.01 -25.57 23.59
CA HIS A 532 -15.77 -25.68 22.34
C HIS A 532 -16.25 -24.31 21.90
N TRP A 533 -16.34 -24.13 20.58
CA TRP A 533 -16.62 -22.86 19.95
C TRP A 533 -17.70 -23.04 18.88
N PHE A 534 -18.58 -22.06 18.79
CA PHE A 534 -19.68 -22.01 17.84
C PHE A 534 -19.52 -20.78 16.95
N ARG A 535 -19.53 -21.00 15.63
CA ARG A 535 -19.32 -19.96 14.62
C ARG A 535 -20.65 -19.43 14.12
N ILE A 536 -20.75 -18.10 14.07
CA ILE A 536 -21.81 -17.35 13.40
C ILE A 536 -21.16 -16.60 12.24
N MET A 537 -21.56 -16.95 11.03
CA MET A 537 -21.05 -16.32 9.81
C MET A 537 -21.86 -15.06 9.52
N LEU A 538 -21.15 -13.97 9.25
CA LEU A 538 -21.69 -12.67 8.91
C LEU A 538 -21.31 -12.33 7.46
N LEU A 539 -22.26 -11.74 6.74
CA LEU A 539 -22.03 -11.22 5.40
C LEU A 539 -22.43 -9.75 5.37
N SER A 540 -21.53 -8.91 4.87
CA SER A 540 -21.75 -7.48 4.64
C SER A 540 -21.34 -7.10 3.21
N LYS A 541 -21.71 -5.91 2.77
CA LYS A 541 -21.13 -5.34 1.55
C LYS A 541 -19.71 -4.88 1.85
N GLU A 542 -18.76 -5.28 1.02
CA GLU A 542 -17.37 -4.83 1.08
C GLU A 542 -17.23 -3.38 0.59
N ARG A 543 -18.09 -2.95 -0.35
CA ARG A 543 -18.01 -1.62 -0.95
C ARG A 543 -18.82 -0.57 -0.18
N GLN A 544 -18.37 -0.27 1.03
CA GLN A 544 -18.98 0.68 1.96
C GLN A 544 -17.96 1.68 2.51
N ASP A 545 -18.47 2.82 3.01
CA ASP A 545 -17.66 3.83 3.68
C ASP A 545 -16.98 3.28 4.95
N ALA A 546 -15.78 3.78 5.23
CA ALA A 546 -14.94 3.30 6.34
C ALA A 546 -15.66 3.41 7.68
N GLN A 547 -16.33 4.55 7.88
CA GLN A 547 -17.10 4.80 9.09
C GLN A 547 -18.23 3.77 9.26
N VAL A 548 -18.97 3.46 8.19
CA VAL A 548 -20.06 2.47 8.23
C VAL A 548 -19.52 1.09 8.58
N LYS A 549 -18.40 0.67 7.98
CA LYS A 549 -17.76 -0.61 8.33
C LYS A 549 -17.33 -0.65 9.79
N GLN A 550 -16.68 0.41 10.29
CA GLN A 550 -16.22 0.50 11.68
C GLN A 550 -17.40 0.46 12.66
N GLU A 551 -18.45 1.25 12.41
CA GLU A 551 -19.66 1.27 13.23
C GLU A 551 -20.35 -0.10 13.23
N THR A 552 -20.42 -0.78 12.09
CA THR A 552 -20.95 -2.14 11.97
C THR A 552 -20.15 -3.12 12.83
N ILE A 553 -18.81 -3.11 12.69
CA ILE A 553 -17.92 -4.01 13.46
C ILE A 553 -18.06 -3.75 14.96
N GLU A 554 -18.06 -2.50 15.37
CA GLU A 554 -18.16 -2.12 16.78
C GLU A 554 -19.53 -2.47 17.36
N ARG A 555 -20.60 -2.27 16.58
CA ARG A 555 -21.95 -2.67 16.99
C ARG A 555 -22.06 -4.18 17.18
N VAL A 556 -21.48 -4.98 16.27
CA VAL A 556 -21.41 -6.44 16.43
C VAL A 556 -20.61 -6.80 17.68
N ARG A 557 -19.42 -6.23 17.88
CA ARG A 557 -18.61 -6.47 19.08
C ARG A 557 -19.38 -6.15 20.35
N GLN A 558 -20.10 -5.04 20.39
CA GLN A 558 -20.93 -4.65 21.53
C GLN A 558 -22.02 -5.69 21.81
N ILE A 559 -22.81 -6.08 20.80
CA ILE A 559 -23.92 -7.03 20.97
C ILE A 559 -23.41 -8.39 21.49
N VAL A 560 -22.28 -8.86 20.95
CA VAL A 560 -21.69 -10.14 21.33
C VAL A 560 -21.03 -10.06 22.71
N ALA A 561 -20.42 -8.93 23.07
CA ALA A 561 -19.90 -8.69 24.42
C ALA A 561 -21.03 -8.64 25.47
N GLU A 562 -22.15 -7.99 25.18
CA GLU A 562 -23.35 -8.01 26.04
C GLU A 562 -23.89 -9.42 26.26
N TYR A 563 -23.92 -10.24 25.19
CA TYR A 563 -24.29 -11.65 25.28
C TYR A 563 -23.32 -12.43 26.19
N SER A 564 -22.01 -12.22 26.03
CA SER A 564 -21.00 -12.88 26.86
C SER A 564 -21.07 -12.44 28.32
N ALA A 565 -21.32 -11.17 28.60
CA ALA A 565 -21.45 -10.64 29.95
C ALA A 565 -22.68 -11.22 30.67
N ALA A 566 -23.83 -11.28 29.99
CA ALA A 566 -25.03 -11.92 30.54
C ALA A 566 -24.79 -13.41 30.87
N LYS A 567 -24.02 -14.12 30.03
CA LYS A 567 -23.63 -15.52 30.30
C LYS A 567 -22.71 -15.66 31.51
N ALA A 568 -21.77 -14.73 31.68
CA ALA A 568 -20.85 -14.75 32.82
C ALA A 568 -21.59 -14.51 34.15
N GLU A 569 -22.66 -13.70 34.16
CA GLU A 569 -23.53 -13.50 35.33
C GLU A 569 -24.38 -14.74 35.68
N GLU A 570 -24.74 -15.54 34.67
CA GLU A 570 -25.49 -16.79 34.85
C GLU A 570 -24.59 -17.97 35.28
N ALA A 571 -23.27 -17.87 35.10
CA ALA A 571 -22.33 -18.93 35.41
C ALA A 571 -22.10 -19.09 36.94
N GLU A 572 -21.97 -20.32 37.41
CA GLU A 572 -21.65 -20.61 38.80
C GLU A 572 -20.25 -20.10 39.17
N ALA A 573 -20.07 -19.56 40.38
CA ALA A 573 -18.84 -18.90 40.83
C ALA A 573 -17.57 -19.79 40.82
N ASP A 574 -17.71 -21.10 40.70
CA ASP A 574 -16.61 -22.08 40.64
C ASP A 574 -16.22 -22.48 39.19
N GLN A 575 -16.92 -21.97 38.18
CA GLN A 575 -16.54 -22.19 36.78
C GLN A 575 -15.53 -21.13 36.32
N PRO A 576 -14.48 -21.51 35.57
CA PRO A 576 -13.58 -20.54 34.97
C PRO A 576 -14.38 -19.57 34.09
N PRO A 577 -14.01 -18.28 34.08
CA PRO A 577 -14.71 -17.29 33.26
C PRO A 577 -14.69 -17.74 31.80
N ALA A 578 -15.86 -17.70 31.15
CA ALA A 578 -15.95 -18.01 29.74
C ALA A 578 -15.02 -17.08 28.95
N GLU A 579 -14.22 -17.65 28.07
CA GLU A 579 -13.35 -16.91 27.17
C GLU A 579 -14.17 -15.89 26.36
N PRO A 580 -13.61 -14.69 26.09
CA PRO A 580 -14.33 -13.67 25.37
C PRO A 580 -14.64 -14.12 23.94
N PRO A 581 -15.78 -13.69 23.38
CA PRO A 581 -16.14 -13.99 22.01
C PRO A 581 -15.15 -13.35 21.03
N ILE A 582 -14.90 -14.04 19.92
CA ILE A 582 -13.98 -13.58 18.88
C ILE A 582 -14.79 -12.96 17.75
N VAL A 583 -14.52 -11.70 17.43
CA VAL A 583 -15.05 -11.04 16.22
C VAL A 583 -13.89 -10.83 15.27
N SER A 584 -13.84 -11.61 14.20
CA SER A 584 -12.69 -11.67 13.30
C SER A 584 -13.12 -11.90 11.85
N GLY A 585 -12.13 -12.13 10.98
CA GLY A 585 -12.32 -12.28 9.54
C GLY A 585 -11.79 -11.08 8.77
N PHE A 586 -11.72 -11.26 7.46
CA PHE A 586 -10.97 -10.36 6.61
C PHE A 586 -11.55 -8.94 6.54
N PHE A 587 -12.88 -8.84 6.56
CA PHE A 587 -13.60 -7.57 6.65
C PHE A 587 -13.14 -6.72 7.85
N VAL A 588 -12.93 -7.36 9.02
CA VAL A 588 -12.49 -6.72 10.26
C VAL A 588 -11.03 -6.26 10.14
N LEU A 589 -10.18 -7.15 9.64
CA LEU A 589 -8.75 -6.92 9.45
C LEU A 589 -8.50 -5.74 8.50
N LEU A 590 -9.05 -5.78 7.28
CA LEU A 590 -8.87 -4.71 6.30
C LEU A 590 -9.37 -3.36 6.81
N THR A 591 -10.53 -3.34 7.48
CA THR A 591 -11.08 -2.09 8.01
C THR A 591 -10.15 -1.46 9.05
N HIS A 592 -9.49 -2.26 9.89
CA HIS A 592 -8.54 -1.76 10.90
C HIS A 592 -7.19 -1.35 10.29
N LEU A 593 -6.66 -2.07 9.29
CA LEU A 593 -5.40 -1.70 8.62
C LEU A 593 -5.46 -0.28 8.08
N ILE A 594 -6.57 0.05 7.43
CA ILE A 594 -6.74 1.31 6.73
C ILE A 594 -6.88 2.47 7.73
N ASP A 595 -7.57 2.26 8.85
CA ASP A 595 -7.66 3.24 9.95
C ASP A 595 -6.29 3.50 10.60
N SER A 596 -5.54 2.43 10.88
CA SER A 596 -4.19 2.53 11.45
C SER A 596 -3.23 3.27 10.54
N LEU A 597 -3.29 3.05 9.22
CA LEU A 597 -2.47 3.79 8.24
C LEU A 597 -2.64 5.30 8.33
N VAL A 598 -3.87 5.79 8.53
CA VAL A 598 -4.13 7.23 8.57
C VAL A 598 -3.67 7.86 9.88
N ARG A 599 -3.82 7.16 11.01
CA ARG A 599 -3.25 7.62 12.29
C ARG A 599 -1.72 7.67 12.23
N ASP A 600 -1.10 6.63 11.69
CA ASP A 600 0.35 6.54 11.63
C ASP A 600 0.94 7.53 10.62
N GLN A 601 0.19 7.88 9.58
CA GLN A 601 0.61 8.88 8.61
C GLN A 601 0.99 10.23 9.23
N TRP A 602 0.17 10.75 10.15
CA TRP A 602 0.47 12.02 10.81
C TRP A 602 1.69 11.93 11.72
N ARG A 603 1.90 10.77 12.34
CA ARG A 603 3.09 10.49 13.17
C ARG A 603 4.34 10.43 12.28
N SER A 604 4.31 9.65 11.20
CA SER A 604 5.40 9.55 10.23
C SER A 604 5.71 10.92 9.60
N PHE A 605 4.70 11.72 9.27
CA PHE A 605 4.93 13.07 8.75
C PHE A 605 5.64 13.98 9.75
N GLY A 606 5.19 13.99 11.01
CA GLY A 606 5.84 14.75 12.09
C GLY A 606 7.29 14.31 12.33
N LEU A 607 7.54 12.99 12.34
CA LEU A 607 8.89 12.42 12.47
C LEU A 607 9.78 12.76 11.28
N ALA A 608 9.26 12.72 10.05
CA ALA A 608 10.00 13.12 8.85
C ALA A 608 10.42 14.60 8.95
N ILE A 609 9.51 15.50 9.31
CA ILE A 609 9.82 16.93 9.51
C ILE A 609 10.92 17.11 10.57
N MET A 610 10.79 16.43 11.71
CA MET A 610 11.76 16.52 12.79
C MET A 610 13.14 15.97 12.37
N GLY A 611 13.18 14.76 11.81
CA GLY A 611 14.41 14.10 11.40
C GLY A 611 15.14 14.85 10.28
N ILE A 612 14.40 15.33 9.28
CA ILE A 612 14.95 16.16 8.20
C ILE A 612 15.40 17.51 8.76
N GLY A 613 14.63 18.12 9.66
CA GLY A 613 15.00 19.37 10.33
C GLY A 613 16.31 19.26 11.11
N ILE A 614 16.52 18.16 11.83
CA ILE A 614 17.78 17.86 12.53
C ILE A 614 18.91 17.70 11.51
N THR A 615 18.69 16.88 10.48
CA THR A 615 19.67 16.63 9.40
C THR A 615 20.10 17.93 8.72
N MET A 616 19.15 18.79 8.35
CA MET A 616 19.41 20.11 7.76
C MET A 616 20.09 21.06 8.74
N THR A 617 19.76 21.00 10.04
CA THR A 617 20.43 21.81 11.07
C THR A 617 21.91 21.45 11.15
N VAL A 618 22.24 20.16 11.10
CA VAL A 618 23.63 19.68 11.03
C VAL A 618 24.29 20.11 9.72
N ALA A 619 23.60 19.94 8.59
CA ALA A 619 24.10 20.28 7.26
C ALA A 619 24.48 21.76 7.12
N PHE A 620 23.56 22.66 7.48
CA PHE A 620 23.74 24.11 7.35
C PHE A 620 24.44 24.74 8.55
N ARG A 621 24.55 24.02 9.67
CA ARG A 621 25.03 24.53 10.96
C ARG A 621 24.22 25.71 11.46
N SER A 622 22.93 25.69 11.18
CA SER A 622 22.01 26.78 11.50
C SER A 622 20.59 26.24 11.56
N LEU A 623 20.04 26.18 12.78
CA LEU A 623 18.64 25.83 13.01
C LEU A 623 17.71 26.78 12.26
N LYS A 624 18.07 28.07 12.21
CA LYS A 624 17.31 29.07 11.47
C LYS A 624 17.21 28.72 9.98
N LEU A 625 18.33 28.45 9.31
CA LEU A 625 18.30 28.08 7.89
C LEU A 625 17.56 26.76 7.65
N ALA A 626 17.70 25.79 8.55
CA ALA A 626 16.96 24.53 8.48
C ALA A 626 15.44 24.76 8.56
N LEU A 627 14.96 25.53 9.55
CA LEU A 627 13.53 25.85 9.68
C LEU A 627 12.99 26.59 8.45
N LEU A 628 13.74 27.56 7.90
CA LEU A 628 13.33 28.27 6.67
C LEU A 628 13.28 27.33 5.45
N ALA A 629 14.13 26.30 5.41
CA ALA A 629 14.18 25.31 4.34
C ALA A 629 13.04 24.28 4.41
N LEU A 630 12.46 24.03 5.59
CA LEU A 630 11.34 23.10 5.73
C LEU A 630 10.03 23.66 5.15
N VAL A 631 9.76 24.95 5.37
CA VAL A 631 8.52 25.63 4.94
C VAL A 631 8.16 25.43 3.45
N PRO A 632 9.07 25.65 2.47
CA PRO A 632 8.75 25.48 1.04
C PRO A 632 8.39 24.04 0.65
N ASN A 633 8.70 23.05 1.50
CA ASN A 633 8.44 21.63 1.23
C ASN A 633 7.22 21.12 2.02
N ILE A 634 6.96 21.65 3.22
CA ILE A 634 5.77 21.30 4.02
C ILE A 634 4.49 21.84 3.36
N LEU A 635 4.50 23.09 2.87
CA LEU A 635 3.28 23.71 2.32
C LEU A 635 2.69 22.94 1.13
N PRO A 636 3.47 22.53 0.09
CA PRO A 636 2.93 21.72 -1.01
C PRO A 636 2.28 20.41 -0.57
N ILE A 637 2.86 19.75 0.43
CA ILE A 637 2.32 18.50 0.99
C ILE A 637 0.97 18.78 1.64
N LEU A 638 0.90 19.81 2.49
CA LEU A 638 -0.36 20.25 3.10
C LEU A 638 -1.39 20.71 2.05
N MET A 639 -0.96 21.35 0.96
CA MET A 639 -1.87 21.76 -0.11
C MET A 639 -2.49 20.56 -0.81
N VAL A 640 -1.70 19.52 -1.09
CA VAL A 640 -2.20 18.29 -1.73
C VAL A 640 -3.12 17.52 -0.79
N THR A 641 -2.72 17.30 0.47
CA THR A 641 -3.59 16.63 1.46
C THR A 641 -4.80 17.49 1.84
N GLY A 642 -4.63 18.81 1.90
CA GLY A 642 -5.72 19.74 2.12
C GLY A 642 -6.74 19.73 0.99
N ALA A 643 -6.28 19.70 -0.26
CA ALA A 643 -7.15 19.57 -1.42
C ALA A 643 -7.96 18.27 -1.38
N PHE A 644 -7.41 17.17 -0.85
CA PHE A 644 -8.16 15.92 -0.68
C PHE A 644 -9.39 16.12 0.21
N GLY A 645 -9.22 16.70 1.40
CA GLY A 645 -10.35 16.93 2.30
C GLY A 645 -11.32 17.99 1.77
N LEU A 646 -10.83 19.02 1.07
CA LEU A 646 -11.70 20.05 0.46
C LEU A 646 -12.56 19.53 -0.68
N PHE A 647 -12.04 18.60 -1.49
CA PHE A 647 -12.73 18.05 -2.64
C PHE A 647 -13.43 16.71 -2.34
N GLY A 648 -13.31 16.19 -1.11
CA GLY A 648 -13.90 14.91 -0.71
C GLY A 648 -13.20 13.69 -1.33
N TYR A 649 -11.93 13.80 -1.69
CA TYR A 649 -11.14 12.64 -2.10
C TYR A 649 -10.68 11.86 -0.87
N LYS A 650 -10.88 10.54 -0.91
CA LYS A 650 -10.49 9.63 0.16
C LYS A 650 -9.02 9.22 0.05
N ILE A 651 -8.38 9.08 1.21
CA ILE A 651 -7.00 8.60 1.33
C ILE A 651 -6.97 7.08 1.27
N ASN A 652 -6.25 6.53 0.30
CA ASN A 652 -5.90 5.12 0.22
C ASN A 652 -4.46 4.86 0.74
N MET A 653 -4.00 3.61 0.70
CA MET A 653 -2.67 3.23 1.18
C MET A 653 -1.52 4.00 0.50
N GLY A 654 -1.63 4.21 -0.81
CA GLY A 654 -0.63 4.97 -1.59
C GLY A 654 -0.63 6.45 -1.19
N ALA A 655 -1.82 7.02 -1.01
CA ALA A 655 -2.01 8.40 -0.61
C ALA A 655 -1.52 8.68 0.80
N ALA A 656 -1.65 7.70 1.71
CA ALA A 656 -1.12 7.78 3.05
C ALA A 656 0.39 8.08 2.98
N MET A 657 1.22 7.24 2.36
CA MET A 657 2.70 7.40 2.41
C MET A 657 3.28 8.72 1.87
N ILE A 658 2.51 9.52 1.13
CA ILE A 658 2.99 10.69 0.39
C ILE A 658 3.65 11.74 1.28
N ALA A 659 3.10 12.04 2.46
CA ALA A 659 3.63 13.16 3.23
C ALA A 659 5.06 12.90 3.71
N ALA A 660 5.34 11.71 4.25
CA ALA A 660 6.70 11.35 4.67
C ALA A 660 7.66 11.24 3.46
N VAL A 661 7.22 10.56 2.39
CA VAL A 661 8.05 10.35 1.18
C VAL A 661 8.35 11.65 0.43
N SER A 662 7.31 12.46 0.17
CA SER A 662 7.46 13.75 -0.52
C SER A 662 8.32 14.71 0.30
N MET A 663 8.28 14.62 1.63
CA MET A 663 9.12 15.44 2.48
C MET A 663 10.61 15.10 2.29
N GLY A 664 10.97 13.82 2.17
CA GLY A 664 12.34 13.43 1.81
C GLY A 664 12.75 14.01 0.46
N LEU A 665 12.00 13.66 -0.58
CA LEU A 665 12.33 13.99 -1.98
C LEU A 665 12.33 15.50 -2.29
N GLY A 666 11.44 16.28 -1.66
CA GLY A 666 11.27 17.71 -1.98
C GLY A 666 12.39 18.60 -1.45
N VAL A 667 13.06 18.16 -0.39
CA VAL A 667 14.02 18.96 0.37
C VAL A 667 15.36 19.15 -0.35
N ASP A 668 15.69 18.28 -1.29
CA ASP A 668 16.90 18.34 -2.13
C ASP A 668 17.11 19.73 -2.76
N ALA A 669 16.05 20.28 -3.37
CA ALA A 669 16.07 21.61 -3.98
C ALA A 669 16.47 22.70 -2.98
N SER A 670 15.96 22.64 -1.74
CA SER A 670 16.32 23.60 -0.69
C SER A 670 17.77 23.46 -0.27
N ILE A 671 18.30 22.24 -0.18
CA ILE A 671 19.69 21.96 0.17
C ILE A 671 20.62 22.57 -0.87
N HIS A 672 20.42 22.25 -2.15
CA HIS A 672 21.22 22.83 -3.23
C HIS A 672 21.13 24.36 -3.25
N TYR A 673 19.93 24.92 -3.05
CA TYR A 673 19.72 26.36 -3.05
C TYR A 673 20.46 27.06 -1.91
N ILE A 674 20.32 26.57 -0.68
CA ILE A 674 20.96 27.17 0.50
C ILE A 674 22.48 27.03 0.44
N TYR A 675 23.02 25.89 0.00
CA TYR A 675 24.45 25.73 -0.18
C TYR A 675 24.99 26.68 -1.25
N GLY A 676 24.27 26.85 -2.36
CA GLY A 676 24.58 27.86 -3.39
C GLY A 676 24.61 29.27 -2.80
N PHE A 677 23.61 29.63 -2.01
CA PHE A 677 23.49 30.94 -1.36
C PHE A 677 24.60 31.21 -0.36
N GLN A 678 24.85 30.28 0.57
CA GLN A 678 25.96 30.40 1.52
C GLN A 678 27.31 30.54 0.80
N ARG A 679 27.49 29.85 -0.34
CA ARG A 679 28.71 29.95 -1.14
C ARG A 679 28.85 31.29 -1.84
N SER A 680 27.77 31.82 -2.44
CA SER A 680 27.78 33.15 -3.08
C SER A 680 28.06 34.26 -2.06
N ILE A 681 27.44 34.20 -0.87
CA ILE A 681 27.73 35.12 0.25
C ILE A 681 29.20 35.05 0.67
N ARG A 682 29.77 33.84 0.84
CA ARG A 682 31.20 33.66 1.17
C ARG A 682 32.14 34.12 0.06
N GLY A 683 31.67 34.15 -1.19
CA GLY A 683 32.36 34.74 -2.32
C GLY A 683 32.37 36.27 -2.33
N GLY A 684 31.76 36.92 -1.33
CA GLY A 684 31.72 38.38 -1.18
C GLY A 684 30.55 39.07 -1.87
N ASN A 685 29.59 38.32 -2.44
CA ASN A 685 28.41 38.94 -3.05
C ASN A 685 27.46 39.51 -2.00
N SER A 686 26.84 40.65 -2.32
CA SER A 686 25.76 41.20 -1.51
C SER A 686 24.56 40.24 -1.50
N PRO A 687 23.73 40.23 -0.45
CA PRO A 687 22.65 39.26 -0.35
C PRO A 687 21.64 39.25 -1.49
N GLY A 688 21.26 40.43 -2.02
CA GLY A 688 20.37 40.50 -3.18
C GLY A 688 21.02 39.91 -4.43
N LYS A 689 22.30 40.21 -4.66
CA LYS A 689 23.07 39.64 -5.79
C LYS A 689 23.26 38.13 -5.63
N ALA A 690 23.49 37.65 -4.41
CA ALA A 690 23.60 36.23 -4.10
C ALA A 690 22.28 35.49 -4.37
N LEU A 691 21.13 36.08 -4.04
CA LEU A 691 19.82 35.50 -4.40
C LEU A 691 19.64 35.39 -5.91
N VAL A 692 19.97 36.44 -6.68
CA VAL A 692 19.87 36.39 -8.15
C VAL A 692 20.80 35.34 -8.75
N GLU A 693 22.06 35.29 -8.30
CA GLU A 693 23.05 34.32 -8.80
C GLU A 693 22.62 32.87 -8.55
N VAL A 694 22.12 32.58 -7.34
CA VAL A 694 21.66 31.22 -6.98
C VAL A 694 20.39 30.87 -7.72
N GLN A 695 19.44 31.79 -7.84
CA GLN A 695 18.23 31.56 -8.61
C GLN A 695 18.56 31.24 -10.07
N GLN A 696 19.53 31.95 -10.68
CA GLN A 696 19.91 31.72 -12.08
C GLN A 696 20.80 30.49 -12.29
N SER A 697 21.59 30.09 -11.30
CA SER A 697 22.48 28.93 -11.43
C SER A 697 21.84 27.65 -10.89
N VAL A 698 21.53 27.61 -9.59
CA VAL A 698 20.91 26.47 -8.92
C VAL A 698 19.45 26.31 -9.33
N GLY A 699 18.69 27.40 -9.44
CA GLY A 699 17.27 27.34 -9.78
C GLY A 699 16.99 26.68 -11.13
N LYS A 700 17.84 26.90 -12.13
CA LYS A 700 17.73 26.18 -13.43
C LYS A 700 17.92 24.67 -13.26
N ALA A 701 18.94 24.27 -12.50
CA ALA A 701 19.22 22.86 -12.26
C ALA A 701 18.05 22.18 -11.55
N VAL A 702 17.50 22.85 -10.53
CA VAL A 702 16.32 22.40 -9.78
C VAL A 702 15.10 22.26 -10.69
N ILE A 703 14.83 23.23 -11.59
CA ILE A 703 13.72 23.11 -12.55
C ILE A 703 13.86 21.85 -13.41
N PHE A 704 15.03 21.64 -14.02
CA PHE A 704 15.24 20.48 -14.90
C PHE A 704 15.16 19.15 -14.13
N SER A 705 15.76 19.08 -12.93
CA SER A 705 15.68 17.86 -12.12
C SER A 705 14.27 17.59 -11.63
N THR A 706 13.51 18.60 -11.19
CA THR A 706 12.12 18.43 -10.76
C THR A 706 11.19 18.04 -11.91
N PHE A 707 11.32 18.61 -13.11
CA PHE A 707 10.51 18.16 -14.26
C PHE A 707 10.86 16.75 -14.70
N ALA A 708 12.13 16.35 -14.63
CA ALA A 708 12.51 14.96 -14.84
C ALA A 708 11.88 14.05 -13.77
N LEU A 709 11.87 14.48 -12.51
CA LEU A 709 11.28 13.74 -11.40
C LEU A 709 9.76 13.56 -11.58
N ILE A 710 9.03 14.64 -11.93
CA ILE A 710 7.60 14.60 -12.23
C ILE A 710 7.32 13.67 -13.42
N ALA A 711 8.12 13.76 -14.49
CA ALA A 711 7.97 12.85 -15.64
C ALA A 711 8.18 11.40 -15.21
N GLY A 712 9.24 11.09 -14.46
CA GLY A 712 9.50 9.75 -13.94
C GLY A 712 8.33 9.19 -13.12
N PHE A 713 7.77 9.99 -12.20
CA PHE A 713 6.61 9.59 -11.40
C PHE A 713 5.31 9.45 -12.21
N SER A 714 5.16 10.20 -13.32
CA SER A 714 3.97 10.09 -14.17
C SER A 714 3.80 8.72 -14.82
N VAL A 715 4.85 7.91 -14.91
CA VAL A 715 4.78 6.52 -15.41
C VAL A 715 3.92 5.65 -14.50
N LEU A 716 3.93 5.91 -13.19
CA LEU A 716 3.13 5.17 -12.22
C LEU A 716 1.62 5.28 -12.49
N CYS A 717 1.18 6.31 -13.24
CA CYS A 717 -0.22 6.49 -13.62
C CYS A 717 -0.77 5.39 -14.56
N VAL A 718 0.10 4.57 -15.14
CA VAL A 718 -0.27 3.48 -16.05
C VAL A 718 -0.58 2.17 -15.30
N SER A 719 -0.23 2.08 -14.00
CA SER A 719 -0.48 0.91 -13.15
C SER A 719 -1.97 0.53 -13.09
N ASP A 720 -2.27 -0.76 -12.93
CA ASP A 720 -3.61 -1.26 -12.62
C ASP A 720 -3.92 -1.20 -11.11
N PHE A 721 -2.89 -1.03 -10.29
CA PHE A 721 -2.98 -0.80 -8.85
C PHE A 721 -3.10 0.71 -8.54
N VAL A 722 -4.29 1.14 -8.15
CA VAL A 722 -4.67 2.54 -7.91
C VAL A 722 -3.77 3.23 -6.87
N PRO A 723 -3.32 2.59 -5.77
CA PRO A 723 -2.37 3.21 -4.85
C PRO A 723 -1.07 3.67 -5.53
N THR A 724 -0.57 2.93 -6.52
CA THR A 724 0.61 3.31 -7.32
C THR A 724 0.34 4.53 -8.19
N ILE A 725 -0.84 4.60 -8.80
CA ILE A 725 -1.29 5.77 -9.58
C ILE A 725 -1.34 7.02 -8.70
N TYR A 726 -2.05 6.93 -7.56
CA TYR A 726 -2.22 8.03 -6.62
C TYR A 726 -0.86 8.52 -6.13
N PHE A 727 0.01 7.58 -5.75
CA PHE A 727 1.37 7.92 -5.34
C PHE A 727 2.12 8.72 -6.41
N GLY A 728 2.12 8.27 -7.67
CA GLY A 728 2.79 8.98 -8.77
C GLY A 728 2.23 10.38 -9.04
N VAL A 729 0.90 10.51 -9.14
CA VAL A 729 0.24 11.80 -9.37
C VAL A 729 0.53 12.77 -8.24
N LEU A 730 0.36 12.33 -7.00
CA LEU A 730 0.40 13.20 -5.85
C LEU A 730 1.84 13.58 -5.48
N VAL A 731 2.81 12.66 -5.61
CA VAL A 731 4.23 13.03 -5.52
C VAL A 731 4.58 14.01 -6.65
N GLY A 732 4.08 13.82 -7.87
CA GLY A 732 4.28 14.79 -8.96
C GLY A 732 3.75 16.19 -8.61
N LEU A 733 2.54 16.28 -8.04
CA LEU A 733 1.94 17.54 -7.61
C LEU A 733 2.68 18.18 -6.43
N THR A 734 3.10 17.41 -5.43
CA THR A 734 3.90 17.93 -4.31
C THR A 734 5.25 18.42 -4.78
N MET A 735 5.91 17.72 -5.71
CA MET A 735 7.18 18.16 -6.30
C MET A 735 7.03 19.45 -7.12
N LEU A 736 5.93 19.59 -7.87
CA LEU A 736 5.63 20.84 -8.59
C LEU A 736 5.41 22.01 -7.62
N GLY A 737 4.68 21.77 -6.54
CA GLY A 737 4.50 22.75 -5.47
C GLY A 737 5.81 23.08 -4.76
N ALA A 738 6.66 22.09 -4.49
CA ALA A 738 7.98 22.26 -3.86
C ALA A 738 8.94 23.05 -4.75
N LEU A 739 8.86 22.90 -6.07
CA LEU A 739 9.57 23.76 -7.01
C LEU A 739 9.15 25.22 -6.85
N GLY A 740 7.84 25.50 -6.81
CA GLY A 740 7.31 26.83 -6.52
C GLY A 740 7.75 27.35 -5.15
N GLY A 741 7.70 26.49 -4.12
CA GLY A 741 8.16 26.78 -2.77
C GLY A 741 9.63 27.20 -2.75
N ASN A 742 10.51 26.43 -3.38
CA ASN A 742 11.94 26.69 -3.39
C ASN A 742 12.33 27.91 -4.22
N LEU A 743 11.59 28.23 -5.28
CA LEU A 743 11.88 29.38 -6.14
C LEU A 743 11.20 30.69 -5.69
N ILE A 744 10.20 30.62 -4.81
CA ILE A 744 9.42 31.78 -4.36
C ILE A 744 9.48 31.95 -2.83
N ILE A 745 9.07 30.92 -2.09
CA ILE A 745 8.93 30.98 -0.62
C ILE A 745 10.30 31.03 0.04
N LEU A 746 11.23 30.15 -0.35
CA LEU A 746 12.56 30.11 0.24
C LEU A 746 13.34 31.43 0.10
N PRO A 747 13.48 32.04 -1.10
CA PRO A 747 14.14 33.34 -1.23
C PRO A 747 13.41 34.47 -0.48
N LEU A 748 12.07 34.45 -0.40
CA LEU A 748 11.30 35.39 0.42
C LEU A 748 11.66 35.26 1.91
N LEU A 749 11.68 34.04 2.42
CA LEU A 749 12.00 33.73 3.81
C LEU A 749 13.45 34.10 4.15
N ILE A 750 14.40 33.81 3.26
CA ILE A 750 15.79 34.26 3.42
C ILE A 750 15.84 35.78 3.48
N LYS A 751 15.13 36.48 2.58
CA LYS A 751 15.07 37.95 2.61
C LYS A 751 14.53 38.49 3.93
N LEU A 752 13.37 38.02 4.37
CA LEU A 752 12.70 38.54 5.56
C LEU A 752 13.49 38.25 6.84
N PHE A 753 13.96 37.00 7.00
CA PHE A 753 14.49 36.56 8.27
C PHE A 753 16.01 36.58 8.33
N VAL A 754 16.73 36.41 7.23
CA VAL A 754 18.21 36.43 7.22
C VAL A 754 18.75 37.82 6.92
N LEU A 755 18.08 38.60 6.06
CA LEU A 755 18.59 39.91 5.60
C LEU A 755 18.02 41.10 6.38
N GLY A 756 16.79 40.98 6.90
CA GLY A 756 16.09 42.07 7.60
C GLY A 756 16.74 42.57 8.91
N ARG A 757 17.87 41.99 9.36
CA ARG A 757 18.61 42.44 10.56
C ARG A 757 19.91 43.19 10.29
N HIS A 758 20.30 43.39 9.02
CA HIS A 758 21.56 44.06 8.65
C HIS A 758 21.34 45.33 7.82
N THR A 759 20.13 45.90 7.84
CA THR A 759 19.77 47.12 7.10
C THR A 759 19.09 48.17 7.98
N GLU A 760 19.32 48.11 9.29
CA GLU A 760 19.10 49.23 10.22
C GLU A 760 20.44 49.71 10.76
#